data_AF-A0A5N5QIY4-F1
#
_entry.id   AF-A0A5N5QIY4-F1
#
_cell.length_a   1.000
_cell.length_b   1.000
_cell.length_c   1.000
_cell.angle_alpha   90.00
_cell.angle_beta   90.00
_cell.angle_gamma   90.00
#
_symmetry.space_group_name_H-M   'P 1'
#
loop_
_entity.id
_entity.type
_entity.pdbx_description
1 polymer ?
#
loop_
_entity_poly.entity_id
_entity_poly.type
_entity_poly.pdbx_seq_one_letter_code
_entity_poly.pdbx_strand_id
1 'polypeptide(L)'
;MISRLNSSNYSRWITFLSTRVHESFINGDSSQNLIYSRWIEDVERALKSALTRNLKPREAQDRLGDWLELAFSVPALWGANCDLTSIPLMNALASHRYELAYFTLMDSVCAMAFGLPQQVEYDTSLGISPLNPNPHESLHCFPTEFQIVLAEINACRDKSPTARDWREIEHHLIVWQPQPDERDSGWESWMVVAWLAVQESWRHTLLAYLYMVVCGASSDDPRIQSSVRQIFRVIGTVKKQESSEVSVPFFIQYLMAGICARSEKHRRLAREQLANVSESKLWLMRGVDFIPVLDHLWHGAAANEDSPGSNWDKLLDLQAKVWSLHQPLDYTSNMNKPRLDQTDTRNAINGAQYAKACPILGTERRVSDSSVCRTEPVHIQPKSGCQSVQGHGPKGGPSTQGYSEDTNAPASSSFDSFMSLEIYFSELVSSALDRNDDSIRRDPVIPVLKNSLPATNLVANHHTSPPSFLPQLLAFYTQIPYSPPDQPKALLNGCGVNEYVLSCCERKLEYSYFKPFENQIRQVFLSGLNASSFTRWIMVLSTRVYESLANGDTSQNQIYDQWIENIDHALRSALICNPGSHQIQRWLCDWLQVLLLRTRVVHTSMTYKALKSATPAFLQLVFSNPTLWPANCDLTSIPLANMLTSPRHELSYFALMDSICAMVFGLSQQVEYDTSFDRLPPNSNFHEWLHSSPAEFQIRLAEINACRDKSPIAPNWREIEHRLVTWQAQASRQAPEWESWVVVAWLAVQESWRHTLLTYLYMAVCGASSDDPRVQSSVRQIFQVIGTVKKPGSSELKISLFLQYLMVGICARSEKHRRLARDQLANVTETRLWLMRGVDFVPVLDHLWHGAAANGQAITWNDYMQSREIMLPIAL
;
A
#
# COMPACT_ATOMS: atom_id res chain seq x y z
N MET A 1 -14.73 -27.68 -13.51
CA MET A 1 -13.34 -27.18 -13.37
C MET A 1 -12.29 -28.14 -13.94
N ILE A 2 -12.14 -29.37 -13.42
CA ILE A 2 -11.03 -30.29 -13.76
C ILE A 2 -10.85 -30.56 -15.27
N SER A 3 -11.94 -30.71 -16.04
CA SER A 3 -11.87 -30.88 -17.50
C SER A 3 -11.23 -29.69 -18.23
N ARG A 4 -11.51 -28.44 -17.79
CA ARG A 4 -10.92 -27.21 -18.34
C ARG A 4 -9.43 -27.10 -18.01
N LEU A 5 -9.01 -27.52 -16.81
CA LEU A 5 -7.59 -27.63 -16.46
C LEU A 5 -6.83 -28.66 -17.33
N ASN A 6 -7.52 -29.60 -17.96
CA ASN A 6 -6.91 -30.61 -18.82
C ASN A 6 -6.89 -30.26 -20.32
N SER A 7 -7.74 -29.34 -20.79
CA SER A 7 -7.92 -29.08 -22.23
C SER A 7 -6.79 -28.28 -22.89
N SER A 8 -6.30 -27.19 -22.27
CA SER A 8 -5.16 -26.42 -22.81
C SER A 8 -4.39 -25.66 -21.73
N ASN A 9 -3.15 -25.27 -22.05
CA ASN A 9 -2.34 -24.43 -21.16
C ASN A 9 -2.99 -23.04 -20.95
N TYR A 10 -3.54 -22.43 -22.01
CA TYR A 10 -4.32 -21.19 -21.89
C TYR A 10 -5.55 -21.36 -20.99
N SER A 11 -6.25 -22.50 -21.05
CA SER A 11 -7.38 -22.75 -20.15
C SER A 11 -6.94 -22.87 -18.68
N ARG A 12 -5.74 -23.39 -18.38
CA ARG A 12 -5.15 -23.30 -17.02
C ARG A 12 -4.85 -21.86 -16.63
N TRP A 13 -4.21 -21.07 -17.48
CA TRP A 13 -3.89 -19.67 -17.19
C TRP A 13 -5.14 -18.82 -16.97
N ILE A 14 -6.16 -18.95 -17.82
CA ILE A 14 -7.45 -18.26 -17.66
C ILE A 14 -8.17 -18.72 -16.39
N THR A 15 -8.17 -20.02 -16.08
CA THR A 15 -8.78 -20.54 -14.83
C THR A 15 -8.04 -20.03 -13.59
N PHE A 16 -6.70 -20.02 -13.60
CA PHE A 16 -5.87 -19.51 -12.51
C PHE A 16 -6.07 -18.00 -12.32
N LEU A 17 -6.03 -17.23 -13.40
CA LEU A 17 -6.23 -15.78 -13.38
C LEU A 17 -7.65 -15.43 -12.89
N SER A 18 -8.69 -16.09 -13.41
CA SER A 18 -10.06 -15.94 -12.95
C SER A 18 -10.21 -16.31 -11.45
N THR A 19 -9.53 -17.36 -10.99
CA THR A 19 -9.55 -17.74 -9.56
C THR A 19 -8.86 -16.69 -8.70
N ARG A 20 -7.67 -16.20 -9.09
CA ARG A 20 -6.93 -15.16 -8.32
C ARG A 20 -7.65 -13.81 -8.31
N VAL A 21 -8.24 -13.41 -9.44
CA VAL A 21 -9.08 -12.20 -9.54
C VAL A 21 -10.26 -12.33 -8.58
N HIS A 22 -11.01 -13.44 -8.64
CA HIS A 22 -12.17 -13.65 -7.78
C HIS A 22 -11.79 -13.77 -6.30
N GLU A 23 -10.68 -14.42 -5.96
CA GLU A 23 -10.10 -14.49 -4.61
C GLU A 23 -9.73 -13.11 -4.06
N SER A 24 -9.11 -12.24 -4.86
CA SER A 24 -8.76 -10.88 -4.45
C SER A 24 -10.00 -10.00 -4.26
N PHE A 25 -10.99 -10.10 -5.15
CA PHE A 25 -12.30 -9.50 -4.93
C PHE A 25 -12.97 -10.04 -3.65
N ILE A 26 -12.92 -11.36 -3.39
CA ILE A 26 -13.42 -12.02 -2.17
C ILE A 26 -12.77 -11.45 -0.90
N ASN A 27 -11.49 -11.12 -0.95
CA ASN A 27 -10.72 -10.55 0.15
C ASN A 27 -10.82 -9.02 0.25
N GLY A 28 -11.57 -8.35 -0.64
CA GLY A 28 -11.65 -6.89 -0.71
C GLY A 28 -10.36 -6.20 -1.18
N ASP A 29 -9.35 -6.98 -1.58
CA ASP A 29 -8.01 -6.47 -1.90
C ASP A 29 -7.99 -5.85 -3.29
N SER A 30 -8.15 -4.53 -3.32
CA SER A 30 -8.06 -3.73 -4.54
C SER A 30 -6.62 -3.48 -5.01
N SER A 31 -5.59 -3.78 -4.20
CA SER A 31 -4.19 -3.47 -4.52
C SER A 31 -3.69 -4.24 -5.75
N GLN A 32 -4.18 -5.46 -5.93
CA GLN A 32 -3.81 -6.33 -7.04
C GLN A 32 -4.58 -6.03 -8.34
N ASN A 33 -5.61 -5.15 -8.33
CA ASN A 33 -6.45 -4.91 -9.51
C ASN A 33 -5.65 -4.47 -10.76
N LEU A 34 -4.64 -3.62 -10.59
CA LEU A 34 -3.80 -3.18 -11.71
C LEU A 34 -2.88 -4.30 -12.22
N ILE A 35 -2.43 -5.17 -11.32
CA ILE A 35 -1.63 -6.35 -11.65
C ILE A 35 -2.49 -7.36 -12.41
N TYR A 36 -3.75 -7.56 -12.01
CA TYR A 36 -4.69 -8.40 -12.75
C TYR A 36 -5.14 -7.79 -14.07
N SER A 37 -5.40 -6.48 -14.17
CA SER A 37 -5.67 -5.83 -15.46
C SER A 37 -4.51 -6.10 -16.42
N ARG A 38 -3.28 -5.89 -15.95
CA ARG A 38 -2.08 -6.16 -16.73
C ARG A 38 -1.93 -7.64 -17.09
N TRP A 39 -2.25 -8.58 -16.19
CA TRP A 39 -2.23 -10.02 -16.50
C TRP A 39 -3.35 -10.43 -17.45
N ILE A 40 -4.52 -9.78 -17.40
CA ILE A 40 -5.62 -9.96 -18.37
C ILE A 40 -5.16 -9.44 -19.73
N GLU A 41 -4.62 -8.23 -19.82
CA GLU A 41 -4.05 -7.67 -21.05
C GLU A 41 -2.87 -8.49 -21.59
N ASP A 42 -1.99 -9.01 -20.74
CA ASP A 42 -0.85 -9.84 -21.14
C ASP A 42 -1.32 -11.21 -21.66
N VAL A 43 -2.32 -11.83 -21.03
CA VAL A 43 -2.99 -13.03 -21.53
C VAL A 43 -3.74 -12.74 -22.84
N GLU A 44 -4.49 -11.65 -22.92
CA GLU A 44 -5.21 -11.22 -24.12
C GLU A 44 -4.25 -10.94 -25.29
N ARG A 45 -3.10 -10.30 -25.02
CA ARG A 45 -2.05 -10.03 -26.02
C ARG A 45 -1.28 -11.30 -26.42
N ALA A 46 -1.15 -12.27 -25.51
CA ALA A 46 -0.62 -13.60 -25.80
C ALA A 46 -1.60 -14.45 -26.64
N LEU A 47 -2.90 -14.34 -26.39
CA LEU A 47 -3.97 -14.96 -27.19
C LEU A 47 -4.07 -14.30 -28.58
N LYS A 48 -4.19 -12.96 -28.66
CA LYS A 48 -4.12 -12.18 -29.91
C LYS A 48 -2.84 -12.48 -30.70
N SER A 49 -1.72 -12.76 -30.03
CA SER A 49 -0.54 -13.37 -30.65
C SER A 49 -0.84 -14.77 -31.19
N ALA A 50 -1.19 -15.74 -30.35
CA ALA A 50 -1.42 -17.14 -30.73
C ALA A 50 -2.33 -17.28 -31.97
N LEU A 51 -3.44 -16.53 -31.98
CA LEU A 51 -4.40 -16.45 -33.07
C LEU A 51 -3.81 -15.90 -34.37
N THR A 52 -3.26 -14.69 -34.33
CA THR A 52 -2.73 -14.04 -35.56
C THR A 52 -1.55 -14.78 -36.16
N ARG A 53 -0.72 -15.38 -35.30
CA ARG A 53 0.67 -15.63 -35.64
C ARG A 53 0.93 -16.99 -36.33
N ASN A 54 -0.03 -17.92 -36.47
CA ASN A 54 0.17 -19.20 -37.20
C ASN A 54 -1.07 -19.70 -37.99
N LEU A 55 -1.28 -19.23 -39.22
CA LEU A 55 -2.44 -19.61 -40.06
C LEU A 55 -2.17 -19.57 -41.58
N LYS A 56 -2.56 -20.62 -42.32
CA LYS A 56 -2.80 -20.59 -43.77
C LYS A 56 -4.29 -20.31 -44.08
N PRO A 57 -4.66 -19.83 -45.29
CA PRO A 57 -6.02 -19.32 -45.56
C PRO A 57 -7.20 -20.30 -45.45
N ARG A 58 -6.97 -21.60 -45.25
CA ARG A 58 -8.04 -22.59 -45.01
C ARG A 58 -8.17 -23.07 -43.56
N GLU A 59 -7.22 -22.74 -42.69
CA GLU A 59 -7.35 -22.87 -41.23
C GLU A 59 -7.70 -21.50 -40.62
N ALA A 60 -7.59 -20.41 -41.39
CA ALA A 60 -7.85 -19.05 -40.93
C ALA A 60 -9.33 -18.77 -40.63
N GLN A 61 -10.23 -19.69 -40.97
CA GLN A 61 -11.63 -19.67 -40.59
C GLN A 61 -11.86 -20.25 -39.17
N ASP A 62 -10.87 -20.98 -38.63
CA ASP A 62 -10.94 -21.62 -37.30
C ASP A 62 -10.23 -20.83 -36.19
N ARG A 63 -9.40 -19.79 -36.48
CA ARG A 63 -8.67 -19.05 -35.43
C ARG A 63 -8.70 -17.52 -35.51
N LEU A 64 -9.68 -16.91 -34.86
CA LEU A 64 -9.73 -15.47 -34.62
C LEU A 64 -10.55 -15.12 -33.35
N GLY A 65 -9.87 -15.05 -32.22
CA GLY A 65 -10.37 -14.50 -30.96
C GLY A 65 -10.97 -15.57 -30.06
N ASP A 66 -10.20 -16.11 -29.11
CA ASP A 66 -10.52 -17.26 -28.21
C ASP A 66 -11.81 -17.14 -27.36
N TRP A 67 -12.60 -16.09 -27.55
CA TRP A 67 -13.94 -15.88 -26.98
C TRP A 67 -15.06 -15.84 -28.03
N LEU A 68 -14.85 -15.21 -29.18
CA LEU A 68 -15.79 -15.27 -30.31
C LEU A 68 -15.65 -16.60 -31.06
N GLU A 69 -14.42 -17.03 -31.34
CA GLU A 69 -14.08 -18.39 -31.80
C GLU A 69 -14.72 -19.45 -30.89
N LEU A 70 -14.84 -19.19 -29.59
CA LEU A 70 -15.48 -20.08 -28.63
C LEU A 70 -16.98 -20.32 -28.88
N ALA A 71 -17.64 -19.35 -29.54
CA ALA A 71 -19.04 -19.41 -29.97
C ALA A 71 -19.18 -19.85 -31.44
N PHE A 72 -18.26 -19.44 -32.32
CA PHE A 72 -18.28 -19.84 -33.73
C PHE A 72 -17.77 -21.29 -33.97
N SER A 73 -16.89 -21.82 -33.11
CA SER A 73 -16.29 -23.16 -33.25
C SER A 73 -17.13 -24.30 -32.63
N VAL A 74 -18.38 -24.06 -32.22
CA VAL A 74 -19.28 -25.08 -31.70
C VAL A 74 -20.43 -25.23 -32.71
N PRO A 75 -20.42 -26.24 -33.60
CA PRO A 75 -21.44 -26.38 -34.65
C PRO A 75 -22.87 -26.52 -34.11
N ALA A 76 -23.04 -27.00 -32.88
CA ALA A 76 -24.34 -27.08 -32.21
C ALA A 76 -24.95 -25.71 -31.85
N LEU A 77 -24.19 -24.62 -31.91
CA LEU A 77 -24.72 -23.26 -31.74
C LEU A 77 -25.33 -22.68 -33.02
N TRP A 78 -24.98 -23.25 -34.18
CA TRP A 78 -25.32 -22.74 -35.50
C TRP A 78 -26.24 -23.71 -36.23
N GLY A 79 -27.53 -23.42 -36.23
CA GLY A 79 -28.49 -24.14 -37.06
C GLY A 79 -28.11 -24.02 -38.55
N ALA A 80 -28.42 -25.05 -39.35
CA ALA A 80 -27.96 -25.16 -40.74
C ALA A 80 -28.40 -24.02 -41.68
N ASN A 81 -29.30 -23.14 -41.23
CA ASN A 81 -29.83 -21.97 -41.96
C ASN A 81 -29.67 -20.65 -41.18
N CYS A 82 -28.87 -20.59 -40.11
CA CYS A 82 -28.64 -19.34 -39.36
C CYS A 82 -27.81 -18.35 -40.20
N ASP A 83 -28.17 -17.06 -40.15
CA ASP A 83 -27.31 -16.00 -40.69
C ASP A 83 -26.10 -15.79 -39.77
N LEU A 84 -24.95 -15.44 -40.35
CA LEU A 84 -23.68 -15.30 -39.62
C LEU A 84 -23.51 -13.93 -38.93
N THR A 85 -24.55 -13.10 -39.00
CA THR A 85 -24.61 -11.74 -38.45
C THR A 85 -24.91 -11.69 -36.95
N SER A 86 -25.66 -12.67 -36.43
CA SER A 86 -26.17 -12.69 -35.05
C SER A 86 -25.96 -14.05 -34.38
N ILE A 87 -25.74 -14.07 -33.07
CA ILE A 87 -25.56 -15.30 -32.29
C ILE A 87 -26.91 -15.75 -31.71
N PRO A 88 -27.39 -16.98 -31.97
CA PRO A 88 -28.61 -17.51 -31.36
C PRO A 88 -28.47 -17.63 -29.83
N LEU A 89 -29.14 -16.73 -29.10
CA LEU A 89 -28.91 -16.53 -27.67
C LEU A 89 -29.37 -17.74 -26.84
N MET A 90 -30.46 -18.40 -27.23
CA MET A 90 -30.88 -19.66 -26.61
C MET A 90 -29.80 -20.74 -26.68
N ASN A 91 -29.06 -20.83 -27.79
CA ASN A 91 -27.99 -21.81 -27.93
C ASN A 91 -26.78 -21.44 -27.07
N ALA A 92 -26.45 -20.13 -27.01
CA ALA A 92 -25.42 -19.60 -26.13
C ALA A 92 -25.70 -19.89 -24.64
N LEU A 93 -26.96 -19.78 -24.22
CA LEU A 93 -27.44 -20.02 -22.85
C LEU A 93 -27.62 -21.52 -22.52
N ALA A 94 -28.07 -22.33 -23.48
CA ALA A 94 -28.14 -23.79 -23.36
C ALA A 94 -26.76 -24.48 -23.46
N SER A 95 -25.71 -23.72 -23.76
CA SER A 95 -24.34 -24.23 -23.87
C SER A 95 -23.86 -24.80 -22.53
N HIS A 96 -23.30 -26.01 -22.57
CA HIS A 96 -22.55 -26.61 -21.46
C HIS A 96 -21.29 -25.81 -21.08
N ARG A 97 -20.98 -24.75 -21.82
CA ARG A 97 -19.87 -23.83 -21.57
C ARG A 97 -20.39 -22.58 -20.86
N TYR A 98 -20.35 -22.63 -19.54
CA TYR A 98 -20.61 -21.51 -18.62
C TYR A 98 -20.00 -20.18 -19.11
N GLU A 99 -18.79 -20.23 -19.68
CA GLU A 99 -18.14 -19.12 -20.38
C GLU A 99 -19.10 -18.27 -21.21
N LEU A 100 -19.86 -18.91 -22.11
CA LEU A 100 -20.62 -18.22 -23.14
C LEU A 100 -21.87 -17.54 -22.58
N ALA A 101 -22.59 -18.19 -21.66
CA ALA A 101 -23.69 -17.57 -20.92
C ALA A 101 -23.20 -16.40 -20.05
N TYR A 102 -22.01 -16.49 -19.45
CA TYR A 102 -21.43 -15.37 -18.70
C TYR A 102 -20.98 -14.20 -19.60
N PHE A 103 -20.48 -14.47 -20.80
CA PHE A 103 -20.16 -13.41 -21.77
C PHE A 103 -21.43 -12.66 -22.20
N THR A 104 -22.47 -13.36 -22.65
CA THR A 104 -23.71 -12.69 -23.09
C THR A 104 -24.44 -11.99 -21.95
N LEU A 105 -24.23 -12.43 -20.69
CA LEU A 105 -24.70 -11.74 -19.49
C LEU A 105 -23.98 -10.40 -19.32
N MET A 106 -22.64 -10.44 -19.28
CA MET A 106 -21.83 -9.24 -19.07
C MET A 106 -22.00 -8.22 -20.20
N ASP A 107 -22.06 -8.65 -21.45
CA ASP A 107 -22.33 -7.77 -22.60
C ASP A 107 -23.69 -7.07 -22.46
N SER A 108 -24.75 -7.83 -22.18
CA SER A 108 -26.12 -7.29 -22.02
C SER A 108 -26.29 -6.38 -20.79
N VAL A 109 -25.63 -6.71 -19.67
CA VAL A 109 -25.69 -5.93 -18.43
C VAL A 109 -24.80 -4.69 -18.50
N CYS A 110 -23.64 -4.74 -19.15
CA CYS A 110 -22.82 -3.55 -19.41
C CYS A 110 -23.49 -2.62 -20.43
N ALA A 111 -24.10 -3.17 -21.48
CA ALA A 111 -24.90 -2.38 -22.43
C ALA A 111 -26.02 -1.60 -21.72
N MET A 112 -26.68 -2.20 -20.72
CA MET A 112 -27.62 -1.50 -19.84
C MET A 112 -26.93 -0.48 -18.93
N ALA A 113 -25.96 -0.87 -18.12
CA ALA A 113 -25.36 -0.01 -17.09
C ALA A 113 -24.62 1.23 -17.65
N PHE A 114 -24.07 1.13 -18.86
CA PHE A 114 -23.33 2.20 -19.53
C PHE A 114 -24.07 2.82 -20.72
N GLY A 115 -25.30 2.37 -21.00
CA GLY A 115 -26.09 2.82 -22.15
C GLY A 115 -25.45 2.59 -23.54
N LEU A 116 -24.35 1.83 -23.59
CA LEU A 116 -23.62 1.50 -24.82
C LEU A 116 -24.34 0.40 -25.60
N PRO A 117 -24.24 0.37 -26.94
CA PRO A 117 -24.69 -0.77 -27.73
C PRO A 117 -24.08 -2.10 -27.27
N GLN A 118 -24.80 -3.21 -27.43
CA GLN A 118 -24.22 -4.54 -27.25
C GLN A 118 -23.07 -4.77 -28.24
N GLN A 119 -22.05 -5.51 -27.82
CA GLN A 119 -20.88 -5.82 -28.66
C GLN A 119 -21.18 -6.91 -29.70
N VAL A 120 -22.24 -7.69 -29.47
CA VAL A 120 -22.70 -8.78 -30.33
C VAL A 120 -24.21 -8.62 -30.55
N GLU A 121 -24.65 -8.82 -31.80
CA GLU A 121 -26.07 -8.91 -32.11
C GLU A 121 -26.60 -10.30 -31.76
N TYR A 122 -27.69 -10.36 -31.00
CA TYR A 122 -28.28 -11.61 -30.52
C TYR A 122 -29.57 -11.93 -31.25
N ASP A 123 -29.69 -13.19 -31.69
CA ASP A 123 -30.96 -13.74 -32.18
C ASP A 123 -31.72 -14.38 -31.01
N THR A 124 -32.88 -13.80 -30.68
CA THR A 124 -33.81 -14.29 -29.66
C THR A 124 -35.11 -14.86 -30.26
N SER A 125 -35.18 -14.98 -31.60
CA SER A 125 -36.35 -15.49 -32.31
C SER A 125 -36.61 -16.99 -32.05
N LEU A 126 -35.56 -17.73 -31.65
CA LEU A 126 -35.69 -19.02 -30.99
C LEU A 126 -36.43 -18.83 -29.66
N GLY A 127 -37.76 -18.94 -29.70
CA GLY A 127 -38.63 -18.61 -28.58
C GLY A 127 -38.35 -19.41 -27.30
N ILE A 128 -38.76 -18.83 -26.17
CA ILE A 128 -38.52 -19.32 -24.80
C ILE A 128 -39.20 -20.69 -24.59
N SER A 129 -38.55 -21.74 -25.07
CA SER A 129 -38.76 -23.11 -24.62
C SER A 129 -38.23 -23.22 -23.20
N PRO A 130 -38.91 -23.91 -22.27
CA PRO A 130 -38.45 -24.02 -20.89
C PRO A 130 -37.10 -24.72 -20.87
N LEU A 131 -36.04 -23.94 -20.63
CA LEU A 131 -34.70 -24.46 -20.44
C LEU A 131 -34.65 -25.18 -19.10
N ASN A 132 -33.85 -26.25 -19.01
CA ASN A 132 -33.44 -26.74 -17.71
C ASN A 132 -32.56 -25.66 -17.08
N PRO A 133 -32.94 -25.02 -15.94
CA PRO A 133 -32.24 -23.84 -15.49
C PRO A 133 -30.75 -24.12 -15.26
N ASN A 134 -29.91 -23.26 -15.82
CA ASN A 134 -28.49 -23.52 -16.02
C ASN A 134 -27.70 -23.11 -14.75
N PRO A 135 -26.67 -23.88 -14.32
CA PRO A 135 -25.88 -23.58 -13.10
C PRO A 135 -25.25 -22.18 -12.99
N HIS A 136 -25.29 -21.33 -14.02
CA HIS A 136 -24.91 -19.91 -13.90
C HIS A 136 -26.00 -19.05 -13.22
N GLU A 137 -27.27 -19.43 -13.30
CA GLU A 137 -28.39 -18.63 -12.76
C GLU A 137 -28.31 -18.52 -11.23
N SER A 138 -28.08 -19.65 -10.57
CA SER A 138 -27.87 -19.74 -9.11
C SER A 138 -26.61 -19.00 -8.65
N LEU A 139 -25.60 -18.87 -9.52
CA LEU A 139 -24.33 -18.22 -9.20
C LEU A 139 -24.43 -16.69 -9.31
N HIS A 140 -25.06 -16.16 -10.36
CA HIS A 140 -25.20 -14.71 -10.60
C HIS A 140 -26.48 -14.10 -10.03
N CYS A 141 -27.36 -14.96 -9.49
CA CYS A 141 -28.70 -14.60 -9.07
C CYS A 141 -29.47 -13.90 -10.20
N PHE A 142 -29.40 -14.47 -11.41
CA PHE A 142 -30.01 -13.93 -12.62
C PHE A 142 -30.62 -15.05 -13.48
N PRO A 143 -31.96 -15.15 -13.55
CA PRO A 143 -32.66 -16.13 -14.38
C PRO A 143 -32.34 -16.02 -15.86
N THR A 144 -32.26 -17.16 -16.55
CA THR A 144 -31.93 -17.22 -17.99
C THR A 144 -32.95 -16.46 -18.85
N GLU A 145 -34.24 -16.46 -18.48
CA GLU A 145 -35.31 -15.72 -19.17
C GLU A 145 -35.07 -14.21 -19.15
N PHE A 146 -34.57 -13.69 -18.02
CA PHE A 146 -34.26 -12.27 -17.87
C PHE A 146 -33.02 -11.85 -18.64
N GLN A 147 -32.12 -12.77 -18.96
CA GLN A 147 -31.00 -12.52 -19.86
C GLN A 147 -31.47 -12.37 -21.31
N ILE A 148 -32.41 -13.20 -21.75
CA ILE A 148 -33.04 -13.08 -23.07
C ILE A 148 -33.80 -11.75 -23.16
N VAL A 149 -34.67 -11.46 -22.20
CA VAL A 149 -35.44 -10.22 -22.15
C VAL A 149 -34.53 -8.98 -22.11
N LEU A 150 -33.42 -9.00 -21.37
CA LEU A 150 -32.48 -7.88 -21.33
C LEU A 150 -31.81 -7.65 -22.69
N ALA A 151 -31.44 -8.71 -23.41
CA ALA A 151 -30.93 -8.60 -24.78
C ALA A 151 -31.99 -8.06 -25.75
N GLU A 152 -33.26 -8.47 -25.62
CA GLU A 152 -34.36 -7.92 -26.43
C GLU A 152 -34.57 -6.42 -26.17
N ILE A 153 -34.51 -5.96 -24.90
CA ILE A 153 -34.62 -4.53 -24.57
C ILE A 153 -33.46 -3.73 -25.18
N ASN A 154 -32.23 -4.26 -25.14
CA ASN A 154 -31.06 -3.63 -25.76
C ASN A 154 -31.23 -3.56 -27.29
N ALA A 155 -31.64 -4.65 -27.95
CA ALA A 155 -31.91 -4.67 -29.38
C ALA A 155 -32.99 -3.65 -29.80
N CYS A 156 -34.08 -3.53 -29.02
CA CYS A 156 -35.12 -2.51 -29.25
C CYS A 156 -34.60 -1.07 -29.11
N ARG A 157 -33.77 -0.81 -28.08
CA ARG A 157 -33.14 0.50 -27.84
C ARG A 157 -32.19 0.89 -28.99
N ASP A 158 -31.37 -0.07 -29.42
CA ASP A 158 -30.34 0.11 -30.45
C ASP A 158 -30.92 0.06 -31.88
N LYS A 159 -32.22 -0.27 -32.01
CA LYS A 159 -32.97 -0.40 -33.27
C LYS A 159 -32.40 -1.47 -34.20
N SER A 160 -31.92 -2.57 -33.60
CA SER A 160 -31.47 -3.75 -34.32
C SER A 160 -32.59 -4.34 -35.19
N PRO A 161 -32.27 -4.91 -36.38
CA PRO A 161 -33.24 -5.66 -37.19
C PRO A 161 -33.82 -6.92 -36.50
N THR A 162 -33.22 -7.44 -35.42
CA THR A 162 -33.77 -8.58 -34.67
C THR A 162 -34.73 -8.17 -33.54
N ALA A 163 -34.91 -6.85 -33.32
CA ALA A 163 -35.71 -6.33 -32.22
C ALA A 163 -37.20 -6.70 -32.29
N ARG A 164 -37.75 -7.15 -31.14
CA ARG A 164 -39.17 -7.46 -30.92
C ARG A 164 -40.01 -6.18 -30.81
N ASP A 165 -41.36 -6.28 -30.94
CA ASP A 165 -42.23 -5.21 -30.41
C ASP A 165 -42.05 -5.18 -28.88
N TRP A 166 -41.64 -4.02 -28.37
CA TRP A 166 -41.45 -3.75 -26.95
C TRP A 166 -42.69 -4.06 -26.10
N ARG A 167 -43.89 -4.05 -26.70
CA ARG A 167 -45.14 -4.46 -26.04
C ARG A 167 -45.22 -5.95 -25.74
N GLU A 168 -44.62 -6.81 -26.56
CA GLU A 168 -44.51 -8.24 -26.26
C GLU A 168 -43.59 -8.45 -25.05
N ILE A 169 -42.49 -7.69 -25.00
CA ILE A 169 -41.55 -7.68 -23.86
C ILE A 169 -42.22 -7.16 -22.58
N GLU A 170 -42.95 -6.04 -22.66
CA GLU A 170 -43.76 -5.50 -21.55
C GLU A 170 -44.78 -6.54 -21.08
N HIS A 171 -45.54 -7.13 -22.00
CA HIS A 171 -46.55 -8.15 -21.67
C HIS A 171 -45.92 -9.35 -20.98
N HIS A 172 -44.80 -9.87 -21.50
CA HIS A 172 -44.06 -10.98 -20.91
C HIS A 172 -43.63 -10.64 -19.47
N LEU A 173 -42.97 -9.50 -19.24
CA LEU A 173 -42.54 -9.04 -17.91
C LEU A 173 -43.71 -8.73 -16.93
N ILE A 174 -44.92 -8.52 -17.44
CA ILE A 174 -46.13 -8.32 -16.61
C ILE A 174 -46.79 -9.66 -16.24
N VAL A 175 -46.81 -10.66 -17.14
CA VAL A 175 -47.44 -11.98 -16.86
C VAL A 175 -46.48 -12.98 -16.21
N TRP A 176 -45.17 -12.75 -16.29
CA TRP A 176 -44.14 -13.58 -15.66
C TRP A 176 -44.30 -13.61 -14.14
N GLN A 177 -44.22 -14.80 -13.53
CA GLN A 177 -44.36 -15.01 -12.08
C GLN A 177 -43.12 -15.72 -11.53
N PRO A 178 -42.59 -15.29 -10.37
CA PRO A 178 -41.41 -15.91 -9.76
C PRO A 178 -41.70 -17.36 -9.36
N GLN A 179 -40.81 -18.27 -9.80
CA GLN A 179 -40.89 -19.70 -9.53
C GLN A 179 -39.71 -20.13 -8.63
N PRO A 180 -39.95 -20.98 -7.61
CA PRO A 180 -38.86 -21.65 -6.91
C PRO A 180 -38.16 -22.63 -7.87
N ASP A 181 -36.85 -22.82 -7.76
CA ASP A 181 -36.18 -23.90 -8.50
C ASP A 181 -36.60 -25.25 -7.89
N GLU A 182 -37.38 -26.04 -8.63
CA GLU A 182 -37.91 -27.34 -8.19
C GLU A 182 -36.82 -28.37 -7.86
N ARG A 183 -35.57 -28.14 -8.30
CA ARG A 183 -34.51 -29.16 -8.26
C ARG A 183 -33.72 -29.14 -6.95
N ASP A 184 -33.68 -28.00 -6.24
CA ASP A 184 -32.95 -27.85 -4.98
C ASP A 184 -33.87 -28.00 -3.76
N SER A 185 -34.39 -29.22 -3.59
CA SER A 185 -35.15 -29.67 -2.41
C SER A 185 -34.43 -29.55 -1.05
N GLY A 186 -33.17 -29.10 -1.05
CA GLY A 186 -32.36 -28.83 0.15
C GLY A 186 -32.21 -27.35 0.54
N TRP A 187 -32.82 -26.40 -0.18
CA TRP A 187 -32.75 -24.98 0.21
C TRP A 187 -33.57 -24.67 1.46
N GLU A 188 -33.00 -23.86 2.35
CA GLU A 188 -33.74 -23.35 3.51
C GLU A 188 -34.82 -22.34 3.08
N SER A 189 -35.91 -22.23 3.86
CA SER A 189 -37.07 -21.41 3.48
C SER A 189 -36.73 -19.94 3.23
N TRP A 190 -35.72 -19.38 3.89
CA TRP A 190 -35.25 -18.02 3.65
C TRP A 190 -34.45 -17.88 2.34
N MET A 191 -33.74 -18.91 1.89
CA MET A 191 -33.04 -18.92 0.59
C MET A 191 -34.05 -18.90 -0.56
N VAL A 192 -35.12 -19.69 -0.45
CA VAL A 192 -36.23 -19.66 -1.41
C VAL A 192 -36.89 -18.27 -1.46
N VAL A 193 -37.15 -17.65 -0.30
CA VAL A 193 -37.68 -16.27 -0.24
C VAL A 193 -36.71 -15.25 -0.82
N ALA A 194 -35.41 -15.36 -0.55
CA ALA A 194 -34.38 -14.48 -1.10
C ALA A 194 -34.28 -14.62 -2.64
N TRP A 195 -34.36 -15.83 -3.17
CA TRP A 195 -34.35 -16.10 -4.61
C TRP A 195 -35.58 -15.55 -5.33
N LEU A 196 -36.79 -15.82 -4.81
CA LEU A 196 -38.04 -15.24 -5.32
C LEU A 196 -38.01 -13.70 -5.28
N ALA A 197 -37.37 -13.12 -4.25
CA ALA A 197 -37.14 -11.68 -4.16
C ALA A 197 -36.11 -11.15 -5.17
N VAL A 198 -35.04 -11.90 -5.46
CA VAL A 198 -34.11 -11.54 -6.55
C VAL A 198 -34.81 -11.58 -7.90
N GLN A 199 -35.54 -12.65 -8.21
CA GLN A 199 -36.38 -12.76 -9.40
C GLN A 199 -37.33 -11.55 -9.55
N GLU A 200 -38.15 -11.26 -8.53
CA GLU A 200 -39.12 -10.16 -8.59
C GLU A 200 -38.43 -8.78 -8.68
N SER A 201 -37.26 -8.60 -8.06
CA SER A 201 -36.46 -7.37 -8.18
C SER A 201 -35.94 -7.17 -9.60
N TRP A 202 -35.52 -8.24 -10.29
CA TRP A 202 -35.06 -8.19 -11.67
C TRP A 202 -36.20 -7.90 -12.65
N ARG A 203 -37.36 -8.54 -12.48
CA ARG A 203 -38.57 -8.28 -13.29
C ARG A 203 -38.94 -6.80 -13.29
N HIS A 204 -38.95 -6.18 -12.11
CA HIS A 204 -39.19 -4.73 -11.98
C HIS A 204 -38.04 -3.85 -12.48
N THR A 205 -36.79 -4.31 -12.39
CA THR A 205 -35.61 -3.62 -12.94
C THR A 205 -35.67 -3.55 -14.46
N LEU A 206 -36.01 -4.66 -15.12
CA LEU A 206 -36.18 -4.73 -16.57
C LEU A 206 -37.37 -3.90 -17.06
N LEU A 207 -38.50 -3.90 -16.34
CA LEU A 207 -39.62 -2.99 -16.64
C LEU A 207 -39.20 -1.51 -16.55
N ALA A 208 -38.45 -1.12 -15.51
CA ALA A 208 -37.98 0.27 -15.37
C ALA A 208 -36.99 0.66 -16.49
N TYR A 209 -36.10 -0.26 -16.88
CA TYR A 209 -35.17 -0.07 -18.00
C TYR A 209 -35.92 0.10 -19.33
N LEU A 210 -36.80 -0.86 -19.67
CA LEU A 210 -37.63 -0.86 -20.88
C LEU A 210 -38.38 0.46 -21.08
N TYR A 211 -39.08 0.94 -20.04
CA TYR A 211 -39.83 2.19 -20.13
C TYR A 211 -38.95 3.42 -20.35
N MET A 212 -37.77 3.50 -19.71
CA MET A 212 -36.87 4.63 -19.95
C MET A 212 -36.27 4.60 -21.36
N VAL A 213 -35.71 3.47 -21.78
CA VAL A 213 -34.78 3.45 -22.94
C VAL A 213 -35.44 3.10 -24.26
N VAL A 214 -36.58 2.39 -24.24
CA VAL A 214 -37.32 2.02 -25.46
C VAL A 214 -38.58 2.88 -25.60
N CYS A 215 -39.31 3.12 -24.50
CA CYS A 215 -40.50 3.98 -24.54
C CYS A 215 -40.20 5.49 -24.39
N GLY A 216 -38.95 5.87 -24.06
CA GLY A 216 -38.55 7.26 -23.84
C GLY A 216 -39.23 7.93 -22.63
N ALA A 217 -39.75 7.15 -21.67
CA ALA A 217 -40.53 7.68 -20.57
C ALA A 217 -39.63 8.42 -19.55
N SER A 218 -40.09 9.59 -19.07
CA SER A 218 -39.46 10.24 -17.92
C SER A 218 -39.48 9.28 -16.73
N SER A 219 -38.46 9.33 -15.87
CA SER A 219 -38.48 8.60 -14.60
C SER A 219 -39.63 8.98 -13.67
N ASP A 220 -40.39 10.05 -13.94
CA ASP A 220 -41.65 10.38 -13.25
C ASP A 220 -42.84 9.49 -13.66
N ASP A 221 -42.72 8.71 -14.74
CA ASP A 221 -43.79 7.83 -15.22
C ASP A 221 -44.27 6.92 -14.07
N PRO A 222 -45.60 6.85 -13.82
CA PRO A 222 -46.15 6.11 -12.69
C PRO A 222 -45.79 4.62 -12.72
N ARG A 223 -45.51 4.04 -13.89
CA ARG A 223 -45.04 2.66 -14.07
C ARG A 223 -43.59 2.49 -13.60
N ILE A 224 -42.69 3.39 -14.02
CA ILE A 224 -41.30 3.43 -13.52
C ILE A 224 -41.29 3.62 -12.01
N GLN A 225 -42.01 4.63 -11.49
CA GLN A 225 -42.09 4.85 -10.04
C GLN A 225 -42.76 3.70 -9.29
N SER A 226 -43.64 2.92 -9.93
CA SER A 226 -44.16 1.68 -9.36
C SER A 226 -43.06 0.63 -9.23
N SER A 227 -42.32 0.34 -10.30
CA SER A 227 -41.20 -0.59 -10.27
C SER A 227 -40.12 -0.21 -9.26
N VAL A 228 -39.72 1.07 -9.18
CA VAL A 228 -38.77 1.56 -8.17
C VAL A 228 -39.25 1.27 -6.73
N ARG A 229 -40.55 1.50 -6.45
CA ARG A 229 -41.12 1.19 -5.13
C ARG A 229 -41.12 -0.31 -4.83
N GLN A 230 -41.40 -1.17 -5.83
CA GLN A 230 -41.39 -2.62 -5.62
C GLN A 230 -39.96 -3.14 -5.45
N ILE A 231 -38.97 -2.67 -6.21
CA ILE A 231 -37.54 -3.01 -6.01
C ILE A 231 -37.12 -2.76 -4.55
N PHE A 232 -37.33 -1.54 -4.04
CA PHE A 232 -36.99 -1.24 -2.64
C PHE A 232 -37.83 -2.01 -1.62
N ARG A 233 -39.08 -2.35 -1.92
CA ARG A 233 -39.94 -3.15 -1.04
C ARG A 233 -39.45 -4.60 -0.94
N VAL A 234 -39.15 -5.22 -2.08
CA VAL A 234 -38.77 -6.62 -2.23
C VAL A 234 -37.37 -6.87 -1.63
N ILE A 235 -36.39 -6.02 -1.95
CA ILE A 235 -35.07 -6.13 -1.32
C ILE A 235 -35.16 -5.81 0.18
N GLY A 236 -36.03 -4.86 0.54
CA GLY A 236 -36.35 -4.51 1.93
C GLY A 236 -37.09 -5.60 2.74
N THR A 237 -37.54 -6.69 2.12
CA THR A 237 -37.97 -7.90 2.85
C THR A 237 -36.81 -8.85 3.13
N VAL A 238 -35.88 -9.05 2.19
CA VAL A 238 -34.71 -9.93 2.38
C VAL A 238 -33.81 -9.40 3.49
N LYS A 239 -33.46 -8.10 3.45
CA LYS A 239 -32.57 -7.45 4.42
C LYS A 239 -33.08 -7.44 5.87
N LYS A 240 -34.35 -7.81 6.11
CA LYS A 240 -34.90 -7.95 7.48
C LYS A 240 -34.69 -9.34 8.08
N GLN A 241 -34.20 -10.29 7.28
CA GLN A 241 -34.03 -11.69 7.65
C GLN A 241 -32.55 -12.09 7.80
N GLU A 242 -31.63 -11.22 7.34
CA GLU A 242 -30.17 -11.41 7.43
C GLU A 242 -29.68 -11.32 8.88
N SER A 243 -29.04 -12.40 9.35
CA SER A 243 -28.29 -12.46 10.63
C SER A 243 -26.95 -13.19 10.50
N SER A 244 -26.51 -13.43 9.27
CA SER A 244 -25.33 -14.21 8.89
C SER A 244 -24.64 -13.60 7.66
N GLU A 245 -23.41 -14.06 7.39
CA GLU A 245 -22.39 -13.35 6.58
C GLU A 245 -22.61 -13.37 5.04
N VAL A 246 -23.77 -13.83 4.55
CA VAL A 246 -24.03 -14.07 3.12
C VAL A 246 -24.90 -12.95 2.53
N SER A 247 -24.27 -11.94 1.95
CA SER A 247 -24.98 -10.83 1.28
C SER A 247 -25.47 -11.22 -0.12
N VAL A 248 -26.75 -10.98 -0.41
CA VAL A 248 -27.36 -11.22 -1.73
C VAL A 248 -27.12 -10.00 -2.66
N PRO A 249 -26.54 -10.19 -3.86
CA PRO A 249 -26.05 -9.07 -4.68
C PRO A 249 -27.14 -8.39 -5.52
N PHE A 250 -27.81 -7.37 -4.96
CA PHE A 250 -28.81 -6.54 -5.65
C PHE A 250 -28.23 -5.31 -6.39
N PHE A 251 -27.00 -5.41 -6.91
CA PHE A 251 -26.24 -4.27 -7.43
C PHE A 251 -26.96 -3.48 -8.53
N ILE A 252 -27.35 -4.16 -9.61
CA ILE A 252 -27.94 -3.53 -10.80
C ILE A 252 -29.34 -2.99 -10.48
N GLN A 253 -30.09 -3.67 -9.62
CA GLN A 253 -31.41 -3.24 -9.16
C GLN A 253 -31.32 -1.94 -8.36
N TYR A 254 -30.30 -1.77 -7.50
CA TYR A 254 -30.04 -0.50 -6.82
C TYR A 254 -29.55 0.61 -7.76
N LEU A 255 -28.73 0.29 -8.77
CA LEU A 255 -28.31 1.26 -9.78
C LEU A 255 -29.51 1.80 -10.56
N MET A 256 -30.34 0.92 -11.12
CA MET A 256 -31.54 1.29 -11.88
C MET A 256 -32.57 2.01 -11.00
N ALA A 257 -32.82 1.53 -9.78
CA ALA A 257 -33.70 2.22 -8.84
C ALA A 257 -33.16 3.61 -8.44
N GLY A 258 -31.83 3.79 -8.41
CA GLY A 258 -31.14 5.06 -8.19
C GLY A 258 -31.29 6.05 -9.36
N ILE A 259 -31.08 5.61 -10.60
CA ILE A 259 -31.28 6.43 -11.81
C ILE A 259 -32.72 6.97 -11.87
N CYS A 260 -33.68 6.15 -11.44
CA CYS A 260 -35.09 6.49 -11.37
C CYS A 260 -35.55 7.11 -10.03
N ALA A 261 -34.65 7.37 -9.06
CA ALA A 261 -35.07 7.80 -7.72
C ALA A 261 -35.52 9.27 -7.67
N ARG A 262 -36.84 9.49 -7.51
CA ARG A 262 -37.41 10.83 -7.29
C ARG A 262 -37.47 11.26 -5.83
N SER A 263 -37.79 10.37 -4.89
CA SER A 263 -37.76 10.72 -3.46
C SER A 263 -36.32 10.69 -2.90
N GLU A 264 -35.97 11.69 -2.09
CA GLU A 264 -34.68 11.75 -1.38
C GLU A 264 -34.42 10.47 -0.54
N LYS A 265 -35.47 9.89 0.05
CA LYS A 265 -35.39 8.60 0.75
C LYS A 265 -34.91 7.46 -0.16
N HIS A 266 -35.37 7.42 -1.41
CA HIS A 266 -34.94 6.41 -2.39
C HIS A 266 -33.55 6.69 -2.93
N ARG A 267 -33.18 7.97 -3.16
CA ARG A 267 -31.83 8.38 -3.58
C ARG A 267 -30.79 7.98 -2.54
N ARG A 268 -31.03 8.35 -1.28
CA ARG A 268 -30.19 7.99 -0.15
C ARG A 268 -30.07 6.48 0.03
N LEU A 269 -31.19 5.75 -0.05
CA LEU A 269 -31.15 4.28 0.05
C LEU A 269 -30.36 3.66 -1.10
N ALA A 270 -30.55 4.10 -2.35
CA ALA A 270 -29.72 3.66 -3.48
C ALA A 270 -28.23 3.95 -3.24
N ARG A 271 -27.88 5.18 -2.84
CA ARG A 271 -26.51 5.59 -2.55
C ARG A 271 -25.87 4.75 -1.44
N GLU A 272 -26.56 4.61 -0.31
CA GLU A 272 -26.11 3.81 0.83
C GLU A 272 -25.89 2.35 0.40
N GLN A 273 -26.82 1.76 -0.35
CA GLN A 273 -26.65 0.36 -0.74
C GLN A 273 -25.58 0.19 -1.82
N LEU A 274 -25.46 1.08 -2.80
CA LEU A 274 -24.38 1.07 -3.79
C LEU A 274 -22.99 1.27 -3.16
N ALA A 275 -22.89 2.06 -2.08
CA ALA A 275 -21.66 2.20 -1.30
C ALA A 275 -21.31 0.90 -0.55
N ASN A 276 -22.28 0.27 0.12
CA ASN A 276 -22.09 -0.99 0.85
C ASN A 276 -21.85 -2.19 -0.10
N VAL A 277 -22.45 -2.17 -1.29
CA VAL A 277 -22.31 -3.18 -2.36
C VAL A 277 -20.96 -3.06 -3.10
N SER A 278 -20.05 -2.18 -2.65
CA SER A 278 -18.64 -2.18 -3.08
C SER A 278 -17.93 -3.51 -2.81
N GLU A 279 -18.40 -4.31 -1.85
CA GLU A 279 -17.95 -5.69 -1.57
C GLU A 279 -18.76 -6.79 -2.31
N SER A 280 -19.54 -6.46 -3.34
CA SER A 280 -20.26 -7.46 -4.15
C SER A 280 -19.34 -8.19 -5.12
N LYS A 281 -18.59 -9.16 -4.58
CA LYS A 281 -17.51 -10.02 -5.10
C LYS A 281 -17.75 -10.75 -6.44
N LEU A 282 -18.92 -10.56 -7.03
CA LEU A 282 -19.50 -11.37 -8.10
C LEU A 282 -19.74 -10.58 -9.39
N TRP A 283 -19.80 -9.25 -9.31
CA TRP A 283 -19.93 -8.35 -10.47
C TRP A 283 -18.62 -7.58 -10.69
N LEU A 284 -18.19 -7.44 -11.95
CA LEU A 284 -16.97 -6.70 -12.33
C LEU A 284 -17.11 -5.16 -12.24
N MET A 285 -18.21 -4.67 -11.68
CA MET A 285 -18.55 -3.25 -11.55
C MET A 285 -18.71 -2.90 -10.07
N ARG A 286 -18.11 -1.79 -9.60
CA ARG A 286 -18.23 -1.35 -8.20
C ARG A 286 -19.34 -0.31 -8.08
N GLY A 287 -20.21 -0.48 -7.08
CA GLY A 287 -21.31 0.47 -6.86
C GLY A 287 -20.88 1.90 -6.52
N VAL A 288 -19.70 2.08 -5.92
CA VAL A 288 -19.12 3.40 -5.65
C VAL A 288 -18.81 4.19 -6.91
N ASP A 289 -18.46 3.55 -8.03
CA ASP A 289 -18.08 4.22 -9.29
C ASP A 289 -19.30 4.90 -9.94
N PHE A 290 -20.51 4.42 -9.65
CA PHE A 290 -21.77 4.99 -10.14
C PHE A 290 -22.36 6.07 -9.22
N ILE A 291 -21.88 6.21 -7.98
CA ILE A 291 -22.41 7.24 -7.05
C ILE A 291 -22.20 8.67 -7.59
N PRO A 292 -21.03 9.07 -8.13
CA PRO A 292 -20.86 10.39 -8.74
C PRO A 292 -21.79 10.65 -9.93
N VAL A 293 -22.11 9.61 -10.71
CA VAL A 293 -23.03 9.69 -11.86
C VAL A 293 -24.46 9.91 -11.38
N LEU A 294 -24.89 9.17 -10.36
CA LEU A 294 -26.19 9.34 -9.72
C LEU A 294 -26.34 10.70 -9.04
N ASP A 295 -25.33 11.15 -8.30
CA ASP A 295 -25.31 12.47 -7.67
C ASP A 295 -25.46 13.58 -8.72
N HIS A 296 -24.73 13.51 -9.84
CA HIS A 296 -24.85 14.48 -10.91
C HIS A 296 -26.26 14.47 -11.51
N LEU A 297 -26.85 13.31 -11.77
CA LEU A 297 -28.23 13.20 -12.26
C LEU A 297 -29.25 13.77 -11.26
N TRP A 298 -29.08 13.52 -9.97
CA TRP A 298 -29.99 14.00 -8.92
C TRP A 298 -29.91 15.51 -8.70
N HIS A 299 -28.70 16.09 -8.73
CA HIS A 299 -28.50 17.55 -8.65
C HIS A 299 -28.92 18.27 -9.93
N GLY A 300 -28.56 17.73 -11.10
CA GLY A 300 -28.96 18.29 -12.41
C GLY A 300 -30.47 18.29 -12.64
N ALA A 301 -31.18 17.29 -12.11
CA ALA A 301 -32.65 17.24 -12.10
C ALA A 301 -33.28 18.29 -11.15
N ALA A 302 -32.68 18.54 -9.99
CA ALA A 302 -33.20 19.52 -9.02
C ALA A 302 -33.00 20.98 -9.47
N ALA A 303 -32.09 21.24 -10.42
CA ALA A 303 -31.82 22.58 -10.96
C ALA A 303 -32.64 22.93 -12.22
N ASN A 304 -33.33 21.97 -12.85
CA ASN A 304 -33.99 22.15 -14.16
C ASN A 304 -35.33 21.41 -14.24
N GLU A 305 -36.30 21.79 -13.40
CA GLU A 305 -37.65 21.18 -13.41
C GLU A 305 -38.39 21.37 -14.76
N ASP A 306 -38.10 22.46 -15.49
CA ASP A 306 -38.72 22.78 -16.79
C ASP A 306 -38.10 22.06 -18.01
N SER A 307 -37.11 21.16 -17.84
CA SER A 307 -36.38 20.54 -18.95
C SER A 307 -36.85 19.11 -19.27
N PRO A 308 -37.68 18.90 -20.34
CA PRO A 308 -38.34 17.62 -20.61
C PRO A 308 -37.44 16.50 -21.18
N GLY A 309 -36.13 16.73 -21.33
CA GLY A 309 -35.19 15.69 -21.74
C GLY A 309 -35.10 14.56 -20.70
N SER A 310 -35.09 13.30 -21.13
CA SER A 310 -35.17 12.17 -20.21
C SER A 310 -33.94 12.08 -19.29
N ASN A 311 -34.09 11.39 -18.16
CA ASN A 311 -32.93 11.03 -17.32
C ASN A 311 -31.91 10.17 -18.10
N TRP A 312 -32.33 9.47 -19.15
CA TRP A 312 -31.48 8.59 -19.94
C TRP A 312 -30.57 9.35 -20.91
N ASP A 313 -31.11 10.33 -21.63
CA ASP A 313 -30.31 11.20 -22.52
C ASP A 313 -29.21 11.94 -21.74
N LYS A 314 -29.55 12.37 -20.51
CA LYS A 314 -28.63 12.99 -19.55
C LYS A 314 -27.56 11.99 -19.05
N LEU A 315 -27.93 10.73 -18.79
CA LEU A 315 -26.98 9.68 -18.45
C LEU A 315 -26.00 9.40 -19.61
N LEU A 316 -26.50 9.26 -20.83
CA LEU A 316 -25.69 9.00 -22.03
C LEU A 316 -24.70 10.13 -22.32
N ASP A 317 -25.15 11.39 -22.25
CA ASP A 317 -24.29 12.57 -22.42
C ASP A 317 -23.20 12.64 -21.33
N LEU A 318 -23.54 12.34 -20.06
CA LEU A 318 -22.58 12.25 -18.97
C LEU A 318 -21.58 11.10 -19.16
N GLN A 319 -22.04 9.92 -19.55
CA GLN A 319 -21.19 8.75 -19.78
C GLN A 319 -20.27 8.97 -20.99
N ALA A 320 -20.74 9.60 -22.08
CA ALA A 320 -19.91 10.01 -23.20
C ALA A 320 -18.81 11.03 -22.79
N LYS A 321 -19.13 11.98 -21.91
CA LYS A 321 -18.17 12.94 -21.34
C LYS A 321 -17.15 12.28 -20.41
N VAL A 322 -17.59 11.38 -19.53
CA VAL A 322 -16.67 10.63 -18.65
C VAL A 322 -15.78 9.68 -19.46
N TRP A 323 -16.31 9.01 -20.48
CA TRP A 323 -15.55 8.07 -21.32
C TRP A 323 -14.52 8.77 -22.21
N SER A 324 -14.87 9.91 -22.80
CA SER A 324 -13.93 10.74 -23.58
C SER A 324 -12.82 11.38 -22.73
N LEU A 325 -13.04 11.54 -21.42
CA LEU A 325 -11.99 11.92 -20.45
C LEU A 325 -11.07 10.76 -20.04
N HIS A 326 -11.40 9.50 -20.35
CA HIS A 326 -10.65 8.31 -19.92
C HIS A 326 -9.93 7.55 -21.05
N GLN A 327 -9.99 8.01 -22.30
CA GLN A 327 -9.16 7.43 -23.36
C GLN A 327 -7.69 7.83 -23.19
N PRO A 328 -6.74 6.88 -23.16
CA PRO A 328 -5.32 7.20 -23.19
C PRO A 328 -4.94 7.91 -24.49
N LEU A 329 -4.07 8.93 -24.40
CA LEU A 329 -3.57 9.65 -25.58
C LEU A 329 -2.68 8.74 -26.43
N ASP A 330 -3.26 8.23 -27.51
CA ASP A 330 -2.63 7.23 -28.39
C ASP A 330 -1.45 7.83 -29.19
N TYR A 331 -0.25 7.32 -28.96
CA TYR A 331 0.98 7.87 -29.54
C TYR A 331 1.57 6.94 -30.61
N THR A 332 1.60 7.48 -31.83
CA THR A 332 2.22 6.94 -33.06
C THR A 332 1.61 5.70 -33.71
N SER A 333 1.01 5.93 -34.88
CA SER A 333 0.93 4.93 -35.93
C SER A 333 2.31 4.66 -36.53
N ASN A 334 2.76 3.40 -36.53
CA ASN A 334 3.23 2.73 -37.76
C ASN A 334 3.52 1.22 -37.61
N MET A 335 2.99 0.44 -38.58
CA MET A 335 3.52 -0.82 -39.13
C MET A 335 3.72 -2.08 -38.23
N ASN A 336 2.74 -2.99 -38.32
CA ASN A 336 2.86 -4.41 -38.74
C ASN A 336 3.88 -5.41 -38.09
N LYS A 337 3.31 -6.47 -37.47
CA LYS A 337 3.36 -7.93 -37.85
C LYS A 337 4.70 -8.53 -38.36
N PRO A 338 5.18 -9.72 -37.86
CA PRO A 338 4.52 -11.02 -38.18
C PRO A 338 4.26 -12.08 -37.04
N ARG A 339 5.04 -13.18 -36.88
CA ARG A 339 4.49 -14.57 -36.60
C ARG A 339 5.10 -15.47 -35.47
N LEU A 340 4.63 -16.73 -35.28
CA LEU A 340 4.49 -17.44 -33.97
C LEU A 340 5.56 -18.49 -33.58
N ASP A 341 5.57 -18.69 -32.27
CA ASP A 341 5.88 -19.84 -31.41
C ASP A 341 5.13 -21.19 -31.83
N GLN A 342 5.62 -22.42 -31.55
CA GLN A 342 5.46 -23.31 -30.35
C GLN A 342 4.08 -24.07 -30.22
N THR A 343 3.87 -25.25 -29.59
CA THR A 343 4.68 -26.24 -28.79
C THR A 343 3.93 -27.58 -28.48
N ASP A 344 4.62 -28.57 -27.87
CA ASP A 344 4.17 -29.58 -26.84
C ASP A 344 3.25 -30.79 -27.17
N THR A 345 3.06 -31.86 -26.34
CA THR A 345 3.85 -32.79 -25.43
C THR A 345 2.91 -33.95 -24.96
N ARG A 346 3.36 -35.03 -24.23
CA ARG A 346 2.85 -35.49 -22.88
C ARG A 346 3.02 -36.98 -22.41
N ASN A 347 3.18 -37.17 -21.07
CA ASN A 347 2.65 -38.18 -20.08
C ASN A 347 2.98 -39.72 -20.19
N ALA A 348 2.78 -40.66 -19.20
CA ALA A 348 2.74 -40.81 -17.69
C ALA A 348 2.47 -42.34 -17.33
N ILE A 349 2.25 -42.99 -16.14
CA ILE A 349 2.05 -42.77 -14.66
C ILE A 349 2.32 -44.12 -13.84
N ASN A 350 2.12 -44.16 -12.48
CA ASN A 350 1.76 -45.30 -11.54
C ASN A 350 2.80 -46.07 -10.63
N GLY A 351 2.40 -46.48 -9.40
CA GLY A 351 3.05 -47.53 -8.52
C GLY A 351 2.89 -47.36 -6.98
N ALA A 352 2.79 -48.44 -6.15
CA ALA A 352 2.41 -48.36 -4.70
C ALA A 352 3.08 -49.36 -3.68
N GLN A 353 2.97 -49.05 -2.36
CA GLN A 353 3.06 -49.86 -1.10
C GLN A 353 4.21 -50.87 -0.80
N TYR A 354 4.86 -50.77 0.38
CA TYR A 354 4.78 -51.73 1.55
C TYR A 354 5.67 -51.28 2.75
N ALA A 355 5.73 -52.05 3.86
CA ALA A 355 6.42 -51.68 5.12
C ALA A 355 7.07 -52.85 5.90
N LYS A 356 8.14 -52.59 6.68
CA LYS A 356 8.51 -53.15 8.03
C LYS A 356 10.02 -53.09 8.39
N ALA A 357 10.28 -53.05 9.71
CA ALA A 357 11.42 -53.63 10.46
C ALA A 357 12.85 -53.00 10.43
N CYS A 358 13.29 -52.57 11.62
CA CYS A 358 14.66 -52.72 12.17
C CYS A 358 14.85 -54.18 12.68
N PRO A 359 16.06 -54.72 13.03
CA PRO A 359 17.05 -54.04 13.89
C PRO A 359 18.57 -54.43 13.85
N ILE A 360 19.41 -53.58 14.48
CA ILE A 360 20.56 -53.90 15.38
C ILE A 360 21.84 -54.62 14.86
N LEU A 361 22.96 -54.34 15.55
CA LEU A 361 24.36 -54.83 15.43
C LEU A 361 25.18 -54.25 14.25
N GLY A 362 26.49 -53.93 14.41
CA GLY A 362 27.32 -53.84 15.63
C GLY A 362 28.79 -54.25 15.42
N THR A 363 29.68 -53.84 16.34
CA THR A 363 31.13 -54.20 16.43
C THR A 363 32.05 -53.61 15.34
N GLU A 364 33.35 -53.33 15.54
CA GLU A 364 34.15 -53.07 16.77
C GLU A 364 35.47 -52.32 16.41
N ARG A 365 36.24 -51.95 17.46
CA ARG A 365 37.67 -51.58 17.52
C ARG A 365 38.05 -50.09 17.49
N ARG A 366 39.04 -49.62 18.29
CA ARG A 366 39.49 -49.91 19.69
C ARG A 366 40.78 -49.09 19.97
N VAL A 367 40.87 -48.44 21.15
CA VAL A 367 42.12 -48.20 21.93
C VAL A 367 43.17 -47.27 21.24
N SER A 368 43.96 -46.38 21.85
CA SER A 368 44.38 -46.03 23.24
C SER A 368 44.86 -44.57 23.27
N ASP A 369 45.04 -43.83 24.37
CA ASP A 369 44.51 -43.82 25.76
C ASP A 369 45.10 -42.57 26.48
N SER A 370 44.80 -42.36 27.77
CA SER A 370 45.44 -41.40 28.71
C SER A 370 45.15 -39.89 28.52
N SER A 371 45.09 -39.04 29.57
CA SER A 371 45.02 -39.29 31.02
C SER A 371 44.38 -38.13 31.81
N VAL A 372 43.41 -38.47 32.68
CA VAL A 372 43.23 -38.03 34.08
C VAL A 372 43.86 -36.70 34.53
N CYS A 373 43.01 -35.76 34.96
CA CYS A 373 43.08 -35.25 36.35
C CYS A 373 41.77 -34.60 36.83
N ARG A 374 41.51 -34.67 38.14
CA ARG A 374 40.41 -33.96 38.84
C ARG A 374 40.98 -32.71 39.52
N THR A 375 40.15 -31.67 39.65
CA THR A 375 40.07 -30.88 40.89
C THR A 375 38.67 -30.29 41.06
N GLU A 376 38.19 -30.26 42.31
CA GLU A 376 36.88 -29.72 42.71
C GLU A 376 37.03 -28.29 43.31
N PRO A 377 35.93 -27.57 43.62
CA PRO A 377 35.97 -26.11 43.75
C PRO A 377 36.48 -25.59 45.12
N VAL A 378 36.88 -24.32 45.14
CA VAL A 378 37.25 -23.58 46.36
C VAL A 378 36.20 -22.51 46.68
N HIS A 379 35.55 -22.64 47.83
CA HIS A 379 34.76 -21.59 48.47
C HIS A 379 35.68 -20.54 49.10
N ILE A 380 35.33 -19.25 48.99
CA ILE A 380 35.78 -18.20 49.93
C ILE A 380 34.54 -17.42 50.39
N GLN A 381 34.44 -17.17 51.71
CA GLN A 381 33.36 -16.40 52.34
C GLN A 381 33.74 -14.93 52.58
N PRO A 382 32.75 -14.01 52.71
CA PRO A 382 32.97 -12.61 53.07
C PRO A 382 33.01 -12.36 54.59
N LYS A 383 33.81 -11.37 55.02
CA LYS A 383 33.90 -10.67 56.33
C LYS A 383 34.99 -9.59 56.22
N SER A 384 35.04 -8.48 56.97
CA SER A 384 34.17 -7.91 58.03
C SER A 384 34.61 -6.47 58.41
N GLY A 385 33.70 -5.67 58.99
CA GLY A 385 33.96 -4.34 59.62
C GLY A 385 33.03 -3.25 59.04
N CYS A 386 32.10 -2.60 59.74
CA CYS A 386 32.09 -1.90 61.06
C CYS A 386 32.96 -0.64 61.10
N GLN A 387 32.60 0.48 61.77
CA GLN A 387 31.32 1.17 62.09
C GLN A 387 31.69 2.41 62.94
N SER A 388 30.81 3.43 63.04
CA SER A 388 30.91 4.60 63.96
C SER A 388 32.09 5.59 63.74
N VAL A 389 32.19 6.77 64.37
CA VAL A 389 31.33 8.00 64.47
C VAL A 389 32.03 9.00 65.45
N GLN A 390 31.69 10.30 65.42
CA GLN A 390 32.31 11.45 66.14
C GLN A 390 33.58 12.03 65.45
N GLY A 391 33.90 13.33 65.53
CA GLY A 391 33.18 14.48 66.12
C GLY A 391 33.95 15.82 66.07
N HIS A 392 33.33 16.91 66.55
CA HIS A 392 33.84 18.29 66.74
C HIS A 392 34.04 19.25 65.52
N GLY A 393 33.77 20.55 65.74
CA GLY A 393 34.24 21.71 64.95
C GLY A 393 35.47 22.38 65.63
N PRO A 394 35.63 23.73 65.71
CA PRO A 394 34.69 24.82 65.37
C PRO A 394 35.33 26.15 64.80
N LYS A 395 34.52 27.23 64.67
CA LYS A 395 34.90 28.68 64.52
C LYS A 395 35.59 29.09 63.19
N GLY A 396 35.49 30.32 62.69
CA GLY A 396 34.76 31.53 63.14
C GLY A 396 34.68 32.62 62.03
N GLY A 397 34.02 33.76 62.31
CA GLY A 397 33.80 34.88 61.35
C GLY A 397 35.05 35.76 61.08
N PRO A 398 34.93 36.90 60.36
CA PRO A 398 33.90 37.96 60.51
C PRO A 398 33.19 38.36 59.20
N SER A 399 32.42 39.46 59.08
CA SER A 399 31.25 40.00 59.83
C SER A 399 30.91 41.42 59.32
N THR A 400 29.62 41.84 59.34
CA THR A 400 29.12 43.25 59.20
C THR A 400 29.46 43.98 57.87
N GLN A 401 28.71 44.96 57.35
CA GLN A 401 27.47 45.72 57.64
C GLN A 401 26.84 46.10 56.27
N GLY A 402 25.60 46.57 56.09
CA GLY A 402 24.50 46.92 56.99
C GLY A 402 23.55 47.94 56.31
N TYR A 403 22.32 48.11 56.83
CA TYR A 403 21.28 49.09 56.41
C TYR A 403 20.60 48.86 55.03
N SER A 404 19.33 49.24 54.81
CA SER A 404 18.12 49.33 55.68
C SER A 404 16.92 49.75 54.83
N GLU A 405 15.72 49.24 55.13
CA GLU A 405 14.39 49.87 54.96
C GLU A 405 13.98 50.42 53.54
N ASP A 406 12.72 50.47 53.14
CA ASP A 406 11.49 50.48 53.93
C ASP A 406 10.32 49.75 53.23
N THR A 407 9.18 49.67 53.90
CA THR A 407 7.97 48.95 53.51
C THR A 407 7.14 49.63 52.40
N ASN A 408 6.47 48.82 51.57
CA ASN A 408 5.01 48.89 51.40
C ASN A 408 4.45 47.67 50.65
N ALA A 409 3.25 47.24 51.06
CA ALA A 409 2.40 46.27 50.36
C ALA A 409 1.22 47.05 49.71
N PRO A 410 0.41 46.49 48.78
CA PRO A 410 -0.44 45.33 49.08
C PRO A 410 -0.74 44.37 47.91
N ALA A 411 -1.61 43.40 48.22
CA ALA A 411 -2.51 42.69 47.31
C ALA A 411 -1.94 41.57 46.39
N SER A 412 -2.61 40.43 46.50
CA SER A 412 -2.44 39.20 45.73
C SER A 412 -3.02 39.27 44.31
N SER A 413 -2.36 38.63 43.36
CA SER A 413 -3.00 38.01 42.18
C SER A 413 -2.27 36.71 41.79
N SER A 414 -2.96 35.81 41.11
CA SER A 414 -2.44 34.51 40.67
C SER A 414 -1.68 34.63 39.35
N PHE A 415 -0.55 33.92 39.22
CA PHE A 415 0.21 33.83 37.97
C PHE A 415 -0.22 32.63 37.13
N ASP A 416 -1.22 32.86 36.25
CA ASP A 416 -1.40 32.03 35.06
C ASP A 416 -0.43 32.49 33.98
N SER A 417 0.34 31.57 33.38
CA SER A 417 1.23 31.88 32.25
C SER A 417 1.48 30.68 31.35
N PHE A 418 0.41 30.21 30.69
CA PHE A 418 0.44 29.13 29.69
C PHE A 418 -0.57 29.39 28.55
N MET A 419 -0.46 30.56 27.88
CA MET A 419 -1.33 30.96 26.74
C MET A 419 -0.58 31.46 25.50
N SER A 420 0.76 31.45 25.51
CA SER A 420 1.58 32.15 24.50
C SER A 420 1.79 31.42 23.17
N LEU A 421 1.12 30.28 22.93
CA LEU A 421 1.23 29.53 21.66
C LEU A 421 -0.01 29.65 20.76
N GLU A 422 -1.21 29.89 21.32
CA GLU A 422 -2.44 30.01 20.52
C GLU A 422 -2.55 31.37 19.81
N ILE A 423 -2.05 32.44 20.43
CA ILE A 423 -2.15 33.81 19.93
C ILE A 423 -1.50 33.94 18.54
N TYR A 424 -0.29 33.39 18.37
CA TYR A 424 0.46 33.43 17.10
C TYR A 424 -0.18 32.56 15.99
N PHE A 425 -1.07 31.63 16.36
CA PHE A 425 -1.77 30.75 15.41
C PHE A 425 -3.10 31.33 14.94
N SER A 426 -3.78 32.12 15.80
CA SER A 426 -5.05 32.79 15.46
C SER A 426 -4.82 33.97 14.49
N GLU A 427 -3.79 34.78 14.75
CA GLU A 427 -3.52 36.01 14.00
C GLU A 427 -3.18 35.76 12.52
N LEU A 428 -2.58 34.61 12.20
CA LEU A 428 -2.27 34.19 10.82
C LEU A 428 -3.49 33.70 10.01
N VAL A 429 -4.58 33.34 10.68
CA VAL A 429 -5.81 32.83 10.03
C VAL A 429 -6.82 33.95 9.79
N SER A 430 -6.90 34.94 10.68
CA SER A 430 -7.82 36.07 10.54
C SER A 430 -7.50 37.00 9.36
N SER A 431 -6.27 37.03 8.84
CA SER A 431 -5.91 37.91 7.71
C SER A 431 -6.31 37.38 6.32
N ALA A 432 -6.90 36.18 6.24
CA ALA A 432 -7.23 35.51 4.97
C ALA A 432 -8.73 35.45 4.64
N LEU A 433 -9.60 35.93 5.54
CA LEU A 433 -11.06 35.79 5.45
C LEU A 433 -11.80 37.11 5.75
N ASP A 434 -11.49 38.17 4.99
CA ASP A 434 -12.35 39.37 4.98
C ASP A 434 -12.34 40.10 3.61
N ARG A 435 -13.29 39.70 2.74
CA ARG A 435 -13.85 40.48 1.62
C ARG A 435 -15.00 39.71 0.96
N ASN A 436 -16.23 40.07 1.33
CA ASN A 436 -17.45 39.59 0.69
C ASN A 436 -17.76 40.34 -0.63
N ASP A 437 -18.76 39.82 -1.32
CA ASP A 437 -19.52 40.39 -2.45
C ASP A 437 -19.91 41.89 -2.27
N ASP A 438 -20.31 42.66 -3.30
CA ASP A 438 -21.22 42.24 -4.38
C ASP A 438 -21.22 43.19 -5.62
N SER A 439 -21.82 42.71 -6.71
CA SER A 439 -22.77 43.41 -7.60
C SER A 439 -22.37 43.89 -9.03
N ILE A 440 -23.24 43.51 -9.98
CA ILE A 440 -23.68 44.22 -11.21
C ILE A 440 -22.80 44.18 -12.51
N ARG A 441 -23.03 43.11 -13.30
CA ARG A 441 -23.72 43.09 -14.63
C ARG A 441 -23.21 43.94 -15.84
N ARG A 442 -23.02 43.23 -16.97
CA ARG A 442 -23.05 43.60 -18.43
C ARG A 442 -21.71 43.67 -19.19
N ASP A 443 -21.59 42.89 -20.27
CA ASP A 443 -20.69 43.12 -21.41
C ASP A 443 -21.08 44.39 -22.22
N PRO A 444 -20.19 44.96 -23.05
CA PRO A 444 -20.14 44.49 -24.45
C PRO A 444 -18.78 44.62 -25.22
N VAL A 445 -18.41 43.54 -25.95
CA VAL A 445 -18.11 43.53 -27.42
C VAL A 445 -16.87 44.29 -27.99
N ILE A 446 -15.83 43.52 -28.43
CA ILE A 446 -14.93 43.73 -29.61
C ILE A 446 -13.88 44.91 -29.51
N PRO A 447 -12.73 44.97 -30.26
CA PRO A 447 -12.09 44.05 -31.24
C PRO A 447 -10.61 43.62 -30.98
N VAL A 448 -10.23 42.50 -31.62
CA VAL A 448 -9.00 42.24 -32.43
C VAL A 448 -7.67 42.97 -32.12
N LEU A 449 -6.61 42.17 -31.87
CA LEU A 449 -5.38 42.27 -32.67
C LEU A 449 -4.82 40.88 -33.03
N LYS A 450 -4.81 40.54 -34.32
CA LYS A 450 -4.04 39.39 -34.87
C LYS A 450 -2.69 39.93 -35.37
N ASN A 451 -1.61 39.24 -35.04
CA ASN A 451 -0.35 39.27 -35.81
C ASN A 451 0.15 37.82 -35.98
N SER A 452 0.95 37.58 -37.02
CA SER A 452 0.91 36.29 -37.72
C SER A 452 2.25 35.85 -38.33
N LEU A 453 2.39 34.52 -38.43
CA LEU A 453 3.47 33.77 -39.13
C LEU A 453 4.88 33.90 -38.54
N PRO A 454 5.83 33.02 -38.93
CA PRO A 454 5.70 31.88 -39.85
C PRO A 454 5.84 30.50 -39.18
N ALA A 455 5.29 29.48 -39.84
CA ALA A 455 5.66 28.08 -39.59
C ALA A 455 6.94 27.73 -40.36
N THR A 456 7.75 26.82 -39.80
CA THR A 456 8.94 26.25 -40.47
C THR A 456 8.83 24.73 -40.45
N ASN A 457 9.19 24.08 -41.56
CA ASN A 457 8.85 22.67 -41.80
C ASN A 457 9.59 21.70 -40.87
N LEU A 458 8.89 20.66 -40.39
CA LEU A 458 9.53 19.47 -39.85
C LEU A 458 10.23 18.69 -40.97
N VAL A 459 11.50 18.34 -40.76
CA VAL A 459 12.16 17.22 -41.44
C VAL A 459 12.11 16.03 -40.47
N ALA A 460 11.46 14.95 -40.89
CA ALA A 460 11.24 13.78 -40.04
C ALA A 460 12.51 12.89 -39.97
N ASN A 461 13.24 12.99 -38.86
CA ASN A 461 14.19 11.94 -38.47
C ASN A 461 13.42 10.86 -37.69
N HIS A 462 13.47 9.61 -38.17
CA HIS A 462 12.83 8.48 -37.51
C HIS A 462 13.56 8.09 -36.21
N HIS A 463 13.03 8.51 -35.07
CA HIS A 463 13.28 7.82 -33.80
C HIS A 463 12.39 6.57 -33.73
N THR A 464 13.00 5.39 -33.78
CA THR A 464 12.32 4.12 -33.51
C THR A 464 12.18 3.90 -32.01
N SER A 465 10.94 3.83 -31.51
CA SER A 465 10.64 3.52 -30.12
C SER A 465 11.20 2.14 -29.72
N PRO A 466 11.84 1.98 -28.55
CA PRO A 466 12.34 0.68 -28.09
C PRO A 466 11.17 -0.25 -27.71
N PRO A 467 11.33 -1.59 -27.86
CA PRO A 467 10.31 -2.55 -27.47
C PRO A 467 10.12 -2.59 -25.94
N SER A 468 8.92 -2.97 -25.49
CA SER A 468 8.57 -3.00 -24.07
C SER A 468 9.43 -3.99 -23.29
N PHE A 469 10.33 -3.46 -22.46
CA PHE A 469 11.31 -4.21 -21.67
C PHE A 469 10.69 -5.09 -20.56
N LEU A 470 9.50 -4.72 -20.10
CA LEU A 470 8.92 -5.21 -18.84
C LEU A 470 8.54 -6.71 -18.83
N PRO A 471 8.02 -7.32 -19.91
CA PRO A 471 7.79 -8.77 -19.96
C PRO A 471 9.08 -9.60 -19.96
N GLN A 472 10.16 -9.11 -20.59
CA GLN A 472 11.47 -9.78 -20.54
C GLN A 472 12.06 -9.70 -19.13
N LEU A 473 11.90 -8.55 -18.47
CA LEU A 473 12.28 -8.35 -17.08
C LEU A 473 11.49 -9.27 -16.12
N LEU A 474 10.19 -9.47 -16.36
CA LEU A 474 9.34 -10.42 -15.61
C LEU A 474 9.74 -11.88 -15.84
N ALA A 475 10.02 -12.27 -17.08
CA ALA A 475 10.52 -13.62 -17.41
C ALA A 475 11.93 -13.89 -16.82
N PHE A 476 12.75 -12.85 -16.66
CA PHE A 476 14.02 -12.92 -15.93
C PHE A 476 13.81 -13.06 -14.41
N TYR A 477 12.85 -12.38 -13.80
CA TYR A 477 12.59 -12.46 -12.36
C TYR A 477 12.14 -13.85 -11.89
N THR A 478 11.44 -14.63 -12.73
CA THR A 478 11.12 -16.04 -12.44
C THR A 478 12.29 -17.01 -12.73
N GLN A 479 13.42 -16.49 -13.22
CA GLN A 479 14.57 -17.27 -13.70
C GLN A 479 15.93 -16.73 -13.19
N ILE A 480 15.97 -15.92 -12.12
CA ILE A 480 17.25 -15.51 -11.51
C ILE A 480 18.00 -16.78 -11.08
N PRO A 481 19.18 -17.09 -11.67
CA PRO A 481 19.90 -18.32 -11.35
C PRO A 481 20.42 -18.30 -9.91
N TYR A 482 20.56 -19.48 -9.31
CA TYR A 482 21.25 -19.69 -8.02
C TYR A 482 22.78 -19.49 -8.10
N SER A 483 23.25 -18.61 -8.99
CA SER A 483 24.66 -18.51 -9.43
C SER A 483 25.15 -17.05 -9.51
N PRO A 484 26.47 -16.79 -9.35
CA PRO A 484 27.04 -15.44 -9.31
C PRO A 484 26.88 -14.62 -10.62
N PRO A 485 27.13 -13.29 -10.60
CA PRO A 485 26.56 -12.32 -11.53
C PRO A 485 27.25 -12.24 -12.92
N ASP A 486 27.77 -13.34 -13.47
CA ASP A 486 28.45 -13.33 -14.77
C ASP A 486 27.53 -13.41 -15.99
N GLN A 487 26.41 -14.14 -15.91
CA GLN A 487 25.40 -14.19 -16.99
C GLN A 487 24.46 -12.96 -17.06
N PRO A 488 23.96 -12.34 -15.96
CA PRO A 488 22.97 -11.26 -16.07
C PRO A 488 23.53 -9.88 -16.48
N LYS A 489 24.86 -9.72 -16.61
CA LYS A 489 25.53 -8.44 -16.93
C LYS A 489 24.95 -7.71 -18.14
N ALA A 490 24.62 -8.44 -19.21
CA ALA A 490 24.03 -7.83 -20.42
C ALA A 490 22.63 -7.27 -20.17
N LEU A 491 21.77 -7.99 -19.43
CA LEU A 491 20.40 -7.57 -19.14
C LEU A 491 20.37 -6.39 -18.16
N LEU A 492 21.22 -6.44 -17.13
CA LEU A 492 21.39 -5.36 -16.15
C LEU A 492 21.88 -4.07 -16.81
N ASN A 493 22.60 -4.15 -17.93
CA ASN A 493 23.06 -3.01 -18.74
C ASN A 493 21.99 -2.49 -19.72
N GLY A 494 20.79 -3.07 -19.77
CA GLY A 494 19.68 -2.53 -20.55
C GLY A 494 19.08 -1.26 -19.94
N CYS A 495 18.84 -0.23 -20.77
CA CYS A 495 18.32 1.08 -20.33
C CYS A 495 17.04 0.98 -19.48
N GLY A 496 16.16 0.03 -19.81
CA GLY A 496 14.90 -0.21 -19.08
C GLY A 496 15.07 -0.62 -17.62
N VAL A 497 16.27 -1.06 -17.18
CA VAL A 497 16.55 -1.27 -15.74
C VAL A 497 16.68 0.06 -15.01
N ASN A 498 17.32 1.05 -15.64
CA ASN A 498 17.45 2.39 -15.07
C ASN A 498 16.09 3.08 -15.02
N GLU A 499 15.28 2.95 -16.08
CA GLU A 499 13.90 3.47 -16.13
C GLU A 499 13.00 2.79 -15.09
N TYR A 500 13.08 1.46 -14.94
CA TYR A 500 12.34 0.72 -13.90
C TYR A 500 12.73 1.18 -12.49
N VAL A 501 14.03 1.28 -12.19
CA VAL A 501 14.48 1.74 -10.86
C VAL A 501 14.05 3.18 -10.61
N LEU A 502 14.20 4.10 -11.57
CA LEU A 502 13.74 5.48 -11.42
C LEU A 502 12.23 5.56 -11.17
N SER A 503 11.41 4.87 -11.95
CA SER A 503 9.96 4.82 -11.75
C SER A 503 9.56 4.23 -10.39
N CYS A 504 10.32 3.27 -9.86
CA CYS A 504 10.12 2.77 -8.51
C CYS A 504 10.56 3.76 -7.43
N CYS A 505 11.62 4.53 -7.68
CA CYS A 505 12.07 5.59 -6.78
C CYS A 505 11.09 6.76 -6.77
N GLU A 506 10.54 7.15 -7.92
CA GLU A 506 9.49 8.15 -8.07
C GLU A 506 8.23 7.73 -7.28
N ARG A 507 7.73 6.50 -7.48
CA ARG A 507 6.63 5.94 -6.65
C ARG A 507 6.99 5.87 -5.15
N LYS A 508 8.22 5.54 -4.78
CA LYS A 508 8.67 5.57 -3.37
C LYS A 508 8.62 7.00 -2.77
N LEU A 509 8.86 8.02 -3.58
CA LEU A 509 8.73 9.42 -3.16
C LEU A 509 7.26 9.86 -3.08
N GLU A 510 6.34 9.23 -3.81
CA GLU A 510 4.90 9.42 -3.58
C GLU A 510 4.49 8.92 -2.20
N TYR A 511 5.03 7.79 -1.73
CA TYR A 511 4.82 7.30 -0.36
C TYR A 511 5.54 8.12 0.73
N SER A 512 6.48 9.00 0.35
CA SER A 512 7.26 9.79 1.30
C SER A 512 6.53 11.09 1.68
N TYR A 513 6.24 11.26 2.98
CA TYR A 513 5.50 12.44 3.47
C TYR A 513 6.26 13.76 3.20
N PHE A 514 7.58 13.75 3.38
CA PHE A 514 8.46 14.86 3.01
C PHE A 514 9.16 14.51 1.69
N LYS A 515 8.80 15.22 0.62
CA LYS A 515 9.45 15.07 -0.69
C LYS A 515 10.67 16.01 -0.75
N PRO A 516 11.91 15.50 -0.88
CA PRO A 516 13.06 16.31 -1.26
C PRO A 516 12.96 16.71 -2.74
N PHE A 517 13.82 17.61 -3.21
CA PHE A 517 13.82 18.05 -4.61
C PHE A 517 14.07 16.89 -5.58
N GLU A 518 13.06 16.61 -6.41
CA GLU A 518 13.02 15.50 -7.38
C GLU A 518 14.31 15.37 -8.20
N ASN A 519 14.80 16.49 -8.74
CA ASN A 519 16.02 16.57 -9.53
C ASN A 519 17.27 16.06 -8.78
N GLN A 520 17.42 16.36 -7.48
CA GLN A 520 18.59 15.91 -6.71
C GLN A 520 18.55 14.40 -6.50
N ILE A 521 17.37 13.88 -6.13
CA ILE A 521 17.17 12.45 -5.84
C ILE A 521 17.38 11.62 -7.10
N ARG A 522 16.85 12.10 -8.24
CA ARG A 522 17.03 11.47 -9.55
C ARG A 522 18.51 11.39 -9.95
N GLN A 523 19.32 12.40 -9.65
CA GLN A 523 20.77 12.36 -9.87
C GLN A 523 21.52 11.42 -8.90
N VAL A 524 21.08 11.30 -7.64
CA VAL A 524 21.63 10.30 -6.70
C VAL A 524 21.35 8.87 -7.20
N PHE A 525 20.12 8.57 -7.65
CA PHE A 525 19.83 7.26 -8.22
C PHE A 525 20.54 7.03 -9.57
N LEU A 526 20.58 7.99 -10.49
CA LEU A 526 21.30 7.85 -11.76
C LEU A 526 22.81 7.66 -11.58
N SER A 527 23.44 8.36 -10.63
CA SER A 527 24.88 8.19 -10.37
C SER A 527 25.19 6.82 -9.76
N GLY A 528 24.38 6.33 -8.81
CA GLY A 528 24.50 4.98 -8.27
C GLY A 528 24.21 3.87 -9.29
N LEU A 529 23.16 4.03 -10.12
CA LEU A 529 22.85 3.12 -11.23
C LEU A 529 24.00 2.99 -12.23
N ASN A 530 24.85 4.01 -12.36
CA ASN A 530 26.04 4.01 -13.22
C ASN A 530 27.35 3.68 -12.47
N ALA A 531 27.32 3.45 -11.16
CA ALA A 531 28.52 3.24 -10.35
C ALA A 531 29.07 1.80 -10.43
N SER A 532 28.23 0.78 -10.24
CA SER A 532 28.68 -0.62 -10.19
C SER A 532 27.55 -1.59 -10.56
N SER A 533 27.89 -2.76 -11.09
CA SER A 533 26.92 -3.82 -11.36
C SER A 533 26.32 -4.40 -10.07
N PHE A 534 27.04 -4.30 -8.95
CA PHE A 534 26.46 -4.57 -7.63
C PHE A 534 25.53 -3.44 -7.23
N THR A 535 25.92 -2.16 -7.33
CA THR A 535 25.04 -1.02 -7.00
C THR A 535 23.70 -1.10 -7.74
N ARG A 536 23.73 -1.45 -9.04
CA ARG A 536 22.49 -1.63 -9.83
C ARG A 536 21.64 -2.82 -9.36
N TRP A 537 22.25 -3.97 -9.05
CA TRP A 537 21.56 -5.10 -8.42
C TRP A 537 20.91 -4.71 -7.09
N ILE A 538 21.65 -3.98 -6.25
CA ILE A 538 21.20 -3.55 -4.92
C ILE A 538 20.08 -2.53 -5.03
N MET A 539 20.12 -1.63 -6.01
CA MET A 539 19.03 -0.70 -6.30
C MET A 539 17.76 -1.42 -6.78
N VAL A 540 17.87 -2.38 -7.71
CA VAL A 540 16.73 -3.22 -8.15
C VAL A 540 16.16 -4.04 -6.99
N LEU A 541 17.01 -4.64 -6.17
CA LEU A 541 16.59 -5.41 -5.00
C LEU A 541 15.94 -4.50 -3.95
N SER A 542 16.51 -3.33 -3.70
CA SER A 542 15.93 -2.31 -2.82
C SER A 542 14.55 -1.89 -3.31
N THR A 543 14.38 -1.57 -4.60
CA THR A 543 13.07 -1.15 -5.13
C THR A 543 12.03 -2.26 -5.03
N ARG A 544 12.41 -3.54 -5.22
CA ARG A 544 11.52 -4.69 -4.98
C ARG A 544 11.14 -4.87 -3.51
N VAL A 545 12.10 -4.78 -2.59
CA VAL A 545 11.83 -4.82 -1.14
C VAL A 545 10.90 -3.66 -0.73
N TYR A 546 11.15 -2.44 -1.23
CA TYR A 546 10.27 -1.29 -0.97
C TYR A 546 8.88 -1.44 -1.60
N GLU A 547 8.76 -2.00 -2.80
CA GLU A 547 7.47 -2.24 -3.47
C GLU A 547 6.64 -3.31 -2.74
N SER A 548 7.26 -4.41 -2.34
CA SER A 548 6.63 -5.48 -1.55
C SER A 548 6.20 -4.98 -0.17
N LEU A 549 7.10 -4.29 0.56
CA LEU A 549 6.77 -3.63 1.82
C LEU A 549 5.66 -2.58 1.67
N ALA A 550 5.70 -1.72 0.64
CA ALA A 550 4.69 -0.69 0.39
C ALA A 550 3.30 -1.27 0.08
N ASN A 551 3.24 -2.43 -0.56
CA ASN A 551 2.00 -3.19 -0.76
C ASN A 551 1.57 -3.95 0.51
N GLY A 552 2.49 -4.23 1.43
CA GLY A 552 2.29 -5.05 2.62
C GLY A 552 2.48 -6.54 2.39
N ASP A 553 2.93 -6.92 1.20
CA ASP A 553 3.36 -8.29 0.93
C ASP A 553 4.64 -8.58 1.72
N THR A 554 4.55 -9.57 2.60
CA THR A 554 5.68 -10.07 3.38
C THR A 554 6.01 -11.53 3.02
N SER A 555 5.29 -12.12 2.07
CA SER A 555 5.51 -13.51 1.61
C SER A 555 6.87 -13.66 0.92
N GLN A 556 7.34 -12.60 0.25
CA GLN A 556 8.60 -12.60 -0.49
C GLN A 556 9.83 -12.38 0.41
N ASN A 557 9.68 -12.09 1.70
CA ASN A 557 10.79 -11.75 2.58
C ASN A 557 11.86 -12.85 2.69
N GLN A 558 11.48 -14.13 2.62
CA GLN A 558 12.45 -15.24 2.60
C GLN A 558 13.28 -15.26 1.30
N ILE A 559 12.67 -14.93 0.17
CA ILE A 559 13.33 -14.84 -1.13
C ILE A 559 14.27 -13.64 -1.16
N TYR A 560 13.84 -12.49 -0.62
CA TYR A 560 14.68 -11.30 -0.50
C TYR A 560 15.87 -11.52 0.43
N ASP A 561 15.70 -12.20 1.58
CA ASP A 561 16.81 -12.49 2.48
C ASP A 561 17.85 -13.41 1.81
N GLN A 562 17.40 -14.43 1.08
CA GLN A 562 18.29 -15.31 0.29
C GLN A 562 19.03 -14.55 -0.83
N TRP A 563 18.36 -13.62 -1.51
CA TRP A 563 18.99 -12.76 -2.52
C TRP A 563 20.01 -11.80 -1.90
N ILE A 564 19.72 -11.25 -0.72
CA ILE A 564 20.65 -10.43 0.07
C ILE A 564 21.89 -11.24 0.47
N GLU A 565 21.74 -12.48 0.94
CA GLU A 565 22.87 -13.36 1.26
C GLU A 565 23.73 -13.72 0.04
N ASN A 566 23.10 -13.95 -1.12
CA ASN A 566 23.82 -14.24 -2.36
C ASN A 566 24.67 -13.05 -2.82
N ILE A 567 24.17 -11.82 -2.66
CA ILE A 567 24.91 -10.59 -2.97
C ILE A 567 25.98 -10.30 -1.92
N ASP A 568 25.71 -10.52 -0.63
CA ASP A 568 26.70 -10.44 0.46
C ASP A 568 27.90 -11.36 0.19
N HIS A 569 27.63 -12.63 -0.13
CA HIS A 569 28.67 -13.60 -0.46
C HIS A 569 29.48 -13.21 -1.72
N ALA A 570 28.80 -12.72 -2.77
CA ALA A 570 29.46 -12.28 -4.00
C ALA A 570 30.33 -11.03 -3.80
N LEU A 571 29.90 -10.07 -2.97
CA LEU A 571 30.68 -8.88 -2.63
C LEU A 571 31.91 -9.22 -1.76
N ARG A 572 31.76 -10.08 -0.75
CA ARG A 572 32.90 -10.60 0.04
C ARG A 572 33.93 -11.29 -0.87
N SER A 573 33.46 -12.17 -1.77
CA SER A 573 34.33 -12.86 -2.72
C SER A 573 35.07 -11.89 -3.64
N ALA A 574 34.40 -10.84 -4.12
CA ALA A 574 35.01 -9.80 -4.94
C ALA A 574 36.07 -8.99 -4.17
N LEU A 575 35.79 -8.60 -2.92
CA LEU A 575 36.72 -7.87 -2.05
C LEU A 575 38.00 -8.67 -1.75
N ILE A 576 37.91 -10.00 -1.60
CA ILE A 576 39.07 -10.89 -1.37
C ILE A 576 40.01 -10.94 -2.58
N CYS A 577 39.52 -10.69 -3.80
CA CYS A 577 40.31 -10.72 -5.04
C CYS A 577 41.24 -9.50 -5.25
N ASN A 578 41.56 -8.74 -4.19
CA ASN A 578 42.46 -7.57 -4.20
C ASN A 578 42.20 -6.56 -5.34
N PRO A 579 40.98 -5.98 -5.43
CA PRO A 579 40.67 -4.92 -6.39
C PRO A 579 41.40 -3.61 -6.08
N GLY A 580 41.43 -2.68 -7.04
CA GLY A 580 42.06 -1.36 -6.85
C GLY A 580 41.37 -0.53 -5.75
N SER A 581 42.11 0.36 -5.07
CA SER A 581 41.65 1.09 -3.87
C SER A 581 40.30 1.81 -4.01
N HIS A 582 40.06 2.49 -5.14
CA HIS A 582 38.78 3.15 -5.43
C HIS A 582 37.62 2.15 -5.67
N GLN A 583 37.94 0.95 -6.15
CA GLN A 583 36.98 -0.15 -6.33
C GLN A 583 36.68 -0.85 -4.99
N ILE A 584 37.66 -0.98 -4.08
CA ILE A 584 37.44 -1.39 -2.68
C ILE A 584 36.39 -0.48 -2.05
N GLN A 585 36.59 0.85 -2.06
CA GLN A 585 35.63 1.78 -1.46
C GLN A 585 34.21 1.61 -2.01
N ARG A 586 34.06 1.48 -3.34
CA ARG A 586 32.74 1.29 -3.97
C ARG A 586 32.07 -0.02 -3.56
N TRP A 587 32.83 -1.12 -3.46
CA TRP A 587 32.30 -2.40 -3.00
C TRP A 587 32.02 -2.44 -1.50
N LEU A 588 32.73 -1.65 -0.68
CA LEU A 588 32.38 -1.43 0.73
C LEU A 588 31.07 -0.62 0.86
N CYS A 589 30.84 0.41 0.03
CA CYS A 589 29.56 1.11 -0.06
C CYS A 589 28.41 0.16 -0.45
N ASP A 590 28.59 -0.60 -1.54
CA ASP A 590 27.64 -1.59 -2.03
C ASP A 590 27.32 -2.63 -0.92
N TRP A 591 28.35 -3.14 -0.23
CA TRP A 591 28.21 -4.15 0.82
C TRP A 591 27.52 -3.61 2.08
N LEU A 592 27.86 -2.39 2.51
CA LEU A 592 27.18 -1.71 3.60
C LEU A 592 25.69 -1.50 3.27
N GLN A 593 25.36 -1.12 2.03
CA GLN A 593 23.97 -0.96 1.59
C GLN A 593 23.19 -2.29 1.59
N VAL A 594 23.82 -3.41 1.21
CA VAL A 594 23.20 -4.77 1.28
C VAL A 594 22.86 -5.16 2.71
N LEU A 595 23.81 -4.98 3.64
CA LEU A 595 23.61 -5.35 5.04
C LEU A 595 22.58 -4.44 5.74
N LEU A 596 22.55 -3.14 5.39
CA LEU A 596 21.50 -2.23 5.84
C LEU A 596 20.13 -2.54 5.23
N LEU A 597 20.06 -2.99 3.96
CA LEU A 597 18.81 -3.47 3.37
C LEU A 597 18.29 -4.73 4.10
N ARG A 598 19.18 -5.62 4.54
CA ARG A 598 18.82 -6.83 5.31
C ARG A 598 17.95 -6.51 6.53
N THR A 599 18.27 -5.42 7.24
CA THR A 599 17.55 -4.97 8.45
C THR A 599 16.06 -4.69 8.25
N ARG A 600 15.61 -4.47 7.00
CA ARG A 600 14.20 -4.23 6.64
C ARG A 600 13.42 -5.50 6.31
N VAL A 601 14.14 -6.58 5.97
CA VAL A 601 13.56 -7.86 5.52
C VAL A 601 13.48 -8.86 6.67
N VAL A 602 14.53 -8.94 7.50
CA VAL A 602 14.62 -9.88 8.62
C VAL A 602 13.74 -9.49 9.81
N HIS A 603 13.60 -10.42 10.77
CA HIS A 603 13.02 -10.14 12.08
C HIS A 603 13.88 -9.15 12.87
N THR A 604 13.30 -8.20 13.61
CA THR A 604 14.06 -7.10 14.22
C THR A 604 15.13 -7.55 15.23
N SER A 605 14.98 -8.71 15.88
CA SER A 605 16.05 -9.31 16.72
C SER A 605 17.33 -9.65 15.95
N MET A 606 17.27 -9.83 14.63
CA MET A 606 18.43 -10.06 13.76
C MET A 606 19.06 -8.75 13.25
N THR A 607 18.39 -7.61 13.38
CA THR A 607 18.89 -6.31 12.91
C THR A 607 20.18 -5.90 13.60
N TYR A 608 20.30 -6.11 14.93
CA TYR A 608 21.55 -5.87 15.66
C TYR A 608 22.70 -6.75 15.14
N LYS A 609 22.44 -8.03 14.84
CA LYS A 609 23.43 -8.96 14.29
C LYS A 609 23.85 -8.56 12.87
N ALA A 610 22.93 -8.09 12.04
CA ALA A 610 23.23 -7.57 10.70
C ALA A 610 24.10 -6.29 10.77
N LEU A 611 23.78 -5.37 11.67
CA LEU A 611 24.58 -4.16 11.94
C LEU A 611 25.98 -4.49 12.45
N LYS A 612 26.11 -5.41 13.42
CA LYS A 612 27.38 -5.93 13.93
C LYS A 612 28.23 -6.54 12.81
N SER A 613 27.61 -7.24 11.84
CA SER A 613 28.32 -7.77 10.67
C SER A 613 28.69 -6.71 9.61
N ALA A 614 28.00 -5.57 9.59
CA ALA A 614 28.28 -4.43 8.72
C ALA A 614 29.35 -3.48 9.28
N THR A 615 29.55 -3.49 10.60
CA THR A 615 30.47 -2.59 11.32
C THR A 615 31.91 -2.61 10.76
N PRO A 616 32.53 -3.76 10.42
CA PRO A 616 33.85 -3.78 9.81
C PRO A 616 33.91 -3.08 8.44
N ALA A 617 32.85 -3.22 7.63
CA ALA A 617 32.76 -2.58 6.32
C ALA A 617 32.60 -1.05 6.45
N PHE A 618 31.77 -0.59 7.39
CA PHE A 618 31.62 0.82 7.75
C PHE A 618 32.94 1.43 8.22
N LEU A 619 33.62 0.81 9.20
CA LEU A 619 34.89 1.30 9.72
C LEU A 619 35.97 1.35 8.63
N GLN A 620 36.11 0.30 7.82
CA GLN A 620 37.06 0.28 6.71
C GLN A 620 36.75 1.38 5.69
N LEU A 621 35.47 1.63 5.38
CA LEU A 621 35.05 2.68 4.46
C LEU A 621 35.39 4.08 4.99
N VAL A 622 35.15 4.35 6.28
CA VAL A 622 35.46 5.62 6.94
C VAL A 622 36.97 5.87 7.00
N PHE A 623 37.74 4.94 7.56
CA PHE A 623 39.20 5.09 7.68
C PHE A 623 39.91 5.16 6.32
N SER A 624 39.31 4.61 5.25
CA SER A 624 39.87 4.70 3.89
C SER A 624 39.71 6.08 3.22
N ASN A 625 38.96 7.01 3.82
CA ASN A 625 38.66 8.31 3.19
C ASN A 625 38.98 9.50 4.12
N PRO A 626 40.04 10.28 3.82
CA PRO A 626 40.41 11.47 4.60
C PRO A 626 39.35 12.58 4.72
N THR A 627 38.30 12.59 3.87
CA THR A 627 37.18 13.55 4.02
C THR A 627 36.16 13.12 5.08
N LEU A 628 36.16 11.84 5.44
CA LEU A 628 35.33 11.27 6.50
C LEU A 628 36.12 11.22 7.81
N TRP A 629 37.40 10.82 7.72
CA TRP A 629 38.35 10.78 8.81
C TRP A 629 39.56 11.71 8.56
N PRO A 630 39.50 12.98 9.00
CA PRO A 630 40.64 13.88 9.02
C PRO A 630 41.83 13.35 9.83
N ALA A 631 43.06 13.69 9.43
CA ALA A 631 44.29 13.20 10.06
C ALA A 631 44.55 13.70 11.50
N ASN A 632 43.67 14.58 12.02
CA ASN A 632 43.72 15.13 13.37
C ASN A 632 42.58 14.64 14.29
N CYS A 633 41.78 13.67 13.85
CA CYS A 633 40.75 13.03 14.68
C CYS A 633 41.34 11.96 15.59
N ASP A 634 40.78 11.81 16.80
CA ASP A 634 41.20 10.79 17.76
C ASP A 634 40.81 9.39 17.28
N LEU A 635 41.76 8.45 17.28
CA LEU A 635 41.66 7.09 16.73
C LEU A 635 40.58 6.22 17.39
N THR A 636 39.95 6.68 18.47
CA THR A 636 38.88 5.97 19.19
C THR A 636 37.48 6.23 18.62
N SER A 637 37.21 7.37 17.98
CA SER A 637 35.83 7.86 17.77
C SER A 637 35.56 8.45 16.38
N ILE A 638 34.47 8.04 15.73
CA ILE A 638 34.10 8.46 14.36
C ILE A 638 33.43 9.85 14.37
N PRO A 639 33.94 10.85 13.64
CA PRO A 639 33.29 12.17 13.50
C PRO A 639 31.89 12.08 12.88
N LEU A 640 30.85 12.11 13.71
CA LEU A 640 29.48 11.84 13.26
C LEU A 640 28.97 12.92 12.28
N ALA A 641 29.37 14.17 12.47
CA ALA A 641 29.06 15.26 11.55
C ALA A 641 29.57 15.00 10.12
N ASN A 642 30.73 14.36 9.95
CA ASN A 642 31.28 14.01 8.64
C ASN A 642 30.50 12.87 7.97
N MET A 643 29.85 11.99 8.75
CA MET A 643 28.97 10.94 8.21
C MET A 643 27.61 11.51 7.80
N LEU A 644 27.05 12.39 8.62
CA LEU A 644 25.74 13.02 8.40
C LEU A 644 25.75 13.94 7.17
N THR A 645 26.83 14.69 6.97
CA THR A 645 27.03 15.60 5.83
C THR A 645 27.58 14.92 4.58
N SER A 646 27.83 13.61 4.63
CA SER A 646 28.36 12.87 3.49
C SER A 646 27.29 12.67 2.41
N PRO A 647 27.62 12.82 1.11
CA PRO A 647 26.72 12.41 0.02
C PRO A 647 26.51 10.88 -0.04
N ARG A 648 27.28 10.10 0.72
CA ARG A 648 27.14 8.66 0.92
C ARG A 648 26.07 8.38 1.99
N HIS A 649 24.81 8.28 1.56
CA HIS A 649 23.65 8.07 2.45
C HIS A 649 23.73 6.77 3.26
N GLU A 650 24.52 5.79 2.82
CA GLU A 650 24.76 4.54 3.54
C GLU A 650 25.53 4.75 4.86
N LEU A 651 26.36 5.79 4.97
CA LEU A 651 27.12 6.10 6.19
C LEU A 651 26.23 6.73 7.27
N SER A 652 25.44 7.74 6.88
CA SER A 652 24.45 8.35 7.76
C SER A 652 23.35 7.35 8.14
N TYR A 653 22.92 6.49 7.21
CA TYR A 653 21.96 5.44 7.53
C TYR A 653 22.55 4.37 8.48
N PHE A 654 23.83 4.00 8.36
CA PHE A 654 24.49 3.15 9.36
C PHE A 654 24.50 3.80 10.75
N ALA A 655 24.96 5.04 10.87
CA ALA A 655 25.06 5.72 12.16
C ALA A 655 23.69 5.95 12.83
N LEU A 656 22.66 6.21 12.02
CA LEU A 656 21.26 6.27 12.46
C LEU A 656 20.77 4.90 12.96
N MET A 657 20.99 3.83 12.19
CA MET A 657 20.61 2.47 12.59
C MET A 657 21.33 2.02 13.85
N ASP A 658 22.61 2.34 14.01
CA ASP A 658 23.41 2.02 15.20
C ASP A 658 22.91 2.75 16.44
N SER A 659 22.72 4.06 16.34
CA SER A 659 22.18 4.88 17.42
C SER A 659 20.76 4.47 17.83
N ILE A 660 19.94 4.02 16.88
CA ILE A 660 18.60 3.48 17.12
C ILE A 660 18.64 2.06 17.69
N CYS A 661 19.48 1.15 17.17
CA CYS A 661 19.66 -0.18 17.74
C CYS A 661 20.11 -0.08 19.20
N ALA A 662 21.07 0.80 19.47
CA ALA A 662 21.57 1.02 20.81
C ALA A 662 20.48 1.51 21.76
N MET A 663 19.67 2.49 21.34
CA MET A 663 18.50 2.95 22.11
C MET A 663 17.46 1.85 22.30
N VAL A 664 16.90 1.33 21.22
CA VAL A 664 15.73 0.45 21.21
C VAL A 664 16.01 -0.91 21.85
N PHE A 665 17.25 -1.38 21.80
CA PHE A 665 17.67 -2.61 22.45
C PHE A 665 18.44 -2.39 23.76
N GLY A 666 18.68 -1.14 24.20
CA GLY A 666 19.55 -0.83 25.33
C GLY A 666 20.95 -1.47 25.27
N LEU A 667 21.42 -1.81 24.07
CA LEU A 667 22.76 -2.34 23.83
C LEU A 667 23.71 -1.19 23.47
N SER A 668 25.02 -1.39 23.60
CA SER A 668 25.98 -0.37 23.17
C SER A 668 25.98 -0.19 21.65
N GLN A 669 26.30 1.03 21.23
CA GLN A 669 26.59 1.33 19.83
C GLN A 669 27.76 0.46 19.35
N GLN A 670 27.75 0.04 18.08
CA GLN A 670 28.84 -0.75 17.50
C GLN A 670 30.11 0.08 17.28
N VAL A 671 29.95 1.40 17.28
CA VAL A 671 31.01 2.38 17.05
C VAL A 671 30.85 3.53 18.03
N GLU A 672 31.96 4.02 18.58
CA GLU A 672 32.00 5.24 19.39
C GLU A 672 32.04 6.46 18.47
N TYR A 673 31.19 7.46 18.71
CA TYR A 673 31.01 8.61 17.83
C TYR A 673 31.52 9.90 18.48
N ASP A 674 32.33 10.66 17.75
CA ASP A 674 32.67 12.04 18.09
C ASP A 674 31.48 12.95 17.72
N THR A 675 30.93 13.60 18.75
CA THR A 675 29.79 14.53 18.67
C THR A 675 30.18 15.98 18.98
N SER A 676 31.47 16.30 19.05
CA SER A 676 32.02 17.62 19.45
C SER A 676 31.74 18.77 18.47
N PHE A 677 31.05 18.50 17.37
CA PHE A 677 30.85 19.45 16.26
C PHE A 677 29.78 20.50 16.58
N ASP A 678 30.18 21.78 16.70
CA ASP A 678 29.32 22.90 17.11
C ASP A 678 28.02 23.04 16.30
N ARG A 679 28.11 22.96 14.96
CA ARG A 679 26.98 23.16 14.04
C ARG A 679 27.16 22.38 12.74
N LEU A 680 26.17 21.55 12.41
CA LEU A 680 26.04 21.00 11.05
C LEU A 680 25.88 22.14 10.02
N PRO A 681 26.40 21.99 8.79
CA PRO A 681 26.15 22.94 7.71
C PRO A 681 24.65 22.94 7.36
N PRO A 682 24.06 24.09 6.96
CA PRO A 682 22.61 24.26 6.78
C PRO A 682 22.03 23.59 5.52
N ASN A 683 22.74 22.60 4.96
CA ASN A 683 22.30 21.79 3.84
C ASN A 683 21.75 20.47 4.40
N SER A 684 20.42 20.38 4.52
CA SER A 684 19.75 19.15 4.94
C SER A 684 20.00 18.01 3.95
N ASN A 685 20.28 16.85 4.50
CA ASN A 685 20.74 15.66 3.79
C ASN A 685 19.54 14.75 3.47
N PHE A 686 19.62 14.02 2.35
CA PHE A 686 18.52 13.17 1.86
C PHE A 686 17.97 12.17 2.90
N HIS A 687 18.84 11.70 3.83
CA HIS A 687 18.47 10.75 4.88
C HIS A 687 17.50 11.35 5.92
N GLU A 688 17.55 12.66 6.18
CA GLU A 688 16.73 13.34 7.19
C GLU A 688 15.25 13.27 6.81
N TRP A 689 14.96 13.55 5.54
CA TRP A 689 13.64 13.44 4.93
C TRP A 689 13.17 11.98 4.84
N LEU A 690 14.03 11.10 4.31
CA LEU A 690 13.71 9.69 4.06
C LEU A 690 13.39 8.91 5.34
N HIS A 691 13.90 9.34 6.49
CA HIS A 691 13.71 8.67 7.78
C HIS A 691 12.97 9.53 8.80
N SER A 692 12.51 10.73 8.39
CA SER A 692 11.88 11.72 9.28
C SER A 692 12.72 11.99 10.54
N SER A 693 14.05 12.06 10.39
CA SER A 693 15.03 12.08 11.50
C SER A 693 16.06 13.21 11.29
N PRO A 694 15.81 14.40 11.86
CA PRO A 694 16.73 15.55 11.75
C PRO A 694 18.13 15.22 12.27
N ALA A 695 19.17 15.64 11.54
CA ALA A 695 20.54 15.23 11.78
C ALA A 695 21.07 15.64 13.17
N GLU A 696 20.63 16.78 13.72
CA GLU A 696 20.97 17.20 15.08
C GLU A 696 20.46 16.21 16.14
N PHE A 697 19.27 15.65 15.96
CA PHE A 697 18.71 14.68 16.90
C PHE A 697 19.41 13.32 16.81
N GLN A 698 20.05 12.98 15.69
CA GLN A 698 20.92 11.81 15.59
C GLN A 698 22.19 12.00 16.42
N ILE A 699 22.79 13.20 16.39
CA ILE A 699 23.91 13.57 17.28
C ILE A 699 23.49 13.48 18.75
N ARG A 700 22.35 14.08 19.12
CA ARG A 700 21.85 14.02 20.51
C ARG A 700 21.52 12.58 20.95
N LEU A 701 21.04 11.72 20.05
CA LEU A 701 20.79 10.30 20.33
C LEU A 701 22.10 9.54 20.64
N ALA A 702 23.16 9.77 19.86
CA ALA A 702 24.48 9.22 20.13
C ALA A 702 25.05 9.71 21.47
N GLU A 703 24.91 11.01 21.78
CA GLU A 703 25.32 11.55 23.10
C GLU A 703 24.59 10.87 24.27
N ILE A 704 23.27 10.64 24.15
CA ILE A 704 22.49 9.97 25.21
C ILE A 704 22.93 8.50 25.38
N ASN A 705 23.20 7.78 24.28
CA ASN A 705 23.72 6.41 24.32
C ASN A 705 25.10 6.36 25.01
N ALA A 706 26.01 7.27 24.64
CA ALA A 706 27.33 7.39 25.27
C ALA A 706 27.23 7.70 26.78
N CYS A 707 26.33 8.59 27.20
CA CYS A 707 26.09 8.88 28.62
C CYS A 707 25.54 7.67 29.39
N ARG A 708 24.57 6.95 28.81
CA ARG A 708 23.97 5.74 29.41
C ARG A 708 25.02 4.65 29.63
N ASP A 709 25.89 4.46 28.65
CA ASP A 709 26.95 3.45 28.65
C ASP A 709 28.20 3.88 29.43
N LYS A 710 28.23 5.15 29.89
CA LYS A 710 29.32 5.76 30.67
C LYS A 710 30.65 5.80 29.88
N SER A 711 30.55 6.06 28.58
CA SER A 711 31.70 6.34 27.72
C SER A 711 32.55 7.48 28.31
N PRO A 712 33.90 7.40 28.23
CA PRO A 712 34.77 8.45 28.75
C PRO A 712 34.69 9.77 27.97
N ILE A 713 34.18 9.75 26.73
CA ILE A 713 33.98 10.96 25.91
C ILE A 713 32.55 11.51 25.98
N ALA A 714 31.65 10.85 26.72
CA ALA A 714 30.26 11.27 26.82
C ALA A 714 30.13 12.67 27.45
N PRO A 715 29.36 13.60 26.85
CA PRO A 715 29.15 14.92 27.43
C PRO A 715 28.33 14.85 28.73
N ASN A 716 28.24 15.95 29.46
CA ASN A 716 27.41 15.99 30.67
C ASN A 716 25.93 15.85 30.27
N TRP A 717 25.20 14.92 30.88
CA TRP A 717 23.78 14.69 30.56
C TRP A 717 22.92 15.96 30.71
N ARG A 718 23.28 16.87 31.63
CA ARG A 718 22.63 18.18 31.81
C ARG A 718 22.88 19.14 30.65
N GLU A 719 24.00 18.99 29.95
CA GLU A 719 24.30 19.75 28.75
C GLU A 719 23.43 19.26 27.59
N ILE A 720 23.23 17.94 27.46
CA ILE A 720 22.25 17.38 26.50
C ILE A 720 20.83 17.85 26.85
N GLU A 721 20.43 17.80 28.12
CA GLU A 721 19.15 18.32 28.62
C GLU A 721 18.98 19.80 28.22
N HIS A 722 19.97 20.65 28.55
CA HIS A 722 19.93 22.07 28.21
C HIS A 722 19.86 22.32 26.70
N ARG A 723 20.68 21.62 25.90
CA ARG A 723 20.65 21.67 24.43
C ARG A 723 19.26 21.27 23.91
N LEU A 724 18.65 20.18 24.40
CA LEU A 724 17.31 19.72 23.97
C LEU A 724 16.14 20.58 24.48
N VAL A 725 16.29 21.25 25.63
CA VAL A 725 15.27 22.16 26.18
C VAL A 725 15.31 23.53 25.51
N THR A 726 16.49 24.03 25.14
CA THR A 726 16.65 25.32 24.44
C THR A 726 16.50 25.23 22.92
N TRP A 727 16.54 24.02 22.35
CA TRP A 727 16.33 23.79 20.91
C TRP A 727 14.91 24.21 20.49
N GLN A 728 14.81 24.88 19.34
CA GLN A 728 13.56 25.38 18.78
C GLN A 728 13.33 24.75 17.40
N ALA A 729 12.07 24.42 17.09
CA ALA A 729 11.68 23.89 15.79
C ALA A 729 11.96 24.90 14.66
N GLN A 730 12.54 24.41 13.57
CA GLN A 730 12.97 25.23 12.43
C GLN A 730 12.38 24.69 11.14
N ALA A 731 11.61 25.55 10.46
CA ALA A 731 11.20 25.31 9.09
C ALA A 731 12.44 25.14 8.21
N SER A 732 12.42 24.13 7.34
CA SER A 732 13.55 23.87 6.45
C SER A 732 13.87 25.09 5.59
N ARG A 733 15.15 25.41 5.39
CA ARG A 733 15.55 26.39 4.35
C ARG A 733 15.14 25.96 2.94
N GLN A 734 14.81 24.68 2.76
CA GLN A 734 14.30 24.08 1.54
C GLN A 734 12.76 24.10 1.45
N ALA A 735 12.06 24.82 2.34
CA ALA A 735 10.60 24.89 2.39
C ALA A 735 9.87 26.01 1.59
N PRO A 736 10.47 26.86 0.71
CA PRO A 736 9.68 27.88 -0.01
C PRO A 736 8.70 27.27 -1.04
N GLU A 737 8.89 26.00 -1.40
CA GLU A 737 7.99 25.22 -2.26
C GLU A 737 7.04 24.29 -1.46
N TRP A 738 7.11 24.31 -0.12
CA TRP A 738 6.30 23.42 0.72
C TRP A 738 4.96 24.02 1.11
N GLU A 739 3.89 23.25 0.94
CA GLU A 739 2.57 23.60 1.45
C GLU A 739 2.59 23.74 2.98
N SER A 740 1.79 24.67 3.52
CA SER A 740 1.87 25.08 4.94
C SER A 740 1.67 23.92 5.93
N TRP A 741 0.83 22.94 5.60
CA TRP A 741 0.64 21.74 6.43
C TRP A 741 1.85 20.80 6.42
N VAL A 742 2.65 20.77 5.34
CA VAL A 742 3.92 20.02 5.29
C VAL A 742 4.96 20.67 6.22
N VAL A 743 5.01 22.00 6.25
CA VAL A 743 5.86 22.75 7.19
C VAL A 743 5.44 22.48 8.63
N VAL A 744 4.14 22.57 8.95
CA VAL A 744 3.61 22.24 10.30
C VAL A 744 3.92 20.80 10.68
N ALA A 745 3.75 19.84 9.77
CA ALA A 745 4.05 18.43 10.00
C ALA A 745 5.55 18.16 10.22
N TRP A 746 6.44 18.90 9.57
CA TRP A 746 7.89 18.80 9.81
C TRP A 746 8.30 19.38 11.17
N LEU A 747 7.75 20.54 11.53
CA LEU A 747 7.93 21.12 12.88
C LEU A 747 7.42 20.14 13.95
N ALA A 748 6.31 19.44 13.67
CA ALA A 748 5.78 18.41 14.55
C ALA A 748 6.68 17.16 14.64
N VAL A 749 7.28 16.71 13.54
CA VAL A 749 8.31 15.66 13.55
C VAL A 749 9.48 16.05 14.43
N GLN A 750 10.04 17.23 14.21
CA GLN A 750 11.14 17.78 14.98
C GLN A 750 10.83 17.82 16.49
N GLU A 751 9.68 18.39 16.87
CA GLU A 751 9.28 18.54 18.27
C GLU A 751 8.97 17.19 18.94
N SER A 752 8.41 16.23 18.20
CA SER A 752 8.22 14.86 18.69
C SER A 752 9.54 14.13 18.94
N TRP A 753 10.58 14.37 18.12
CA TRP A 753 11.93 13.86 18.36
C TRP A 753 12.55 14.48 19.60
N ARG A 754 12.47 15.81 19.75
CA ARG A 754 12.97 16.55 20.93
C ARG A 754 12.45 15.96 22.23
N HIS A 755 11.13 15.74 22.32
CA HIS A 755 10.51 15.13 23.50
C HIS A 755 10.77 13.62 23.63
N THR A 756 10.94 12.88 22.54
CA THR A 756 11.35 11.45 22.58
C THR A 756 12.74 11.30 23.19
N LEU A 757 13.69 12.15 22.79
CA LEU A 757 15.05 12.15 23.32
C LEU A 757 15.13 12.65 24.77
N LEU A 758 14.36 13.68 25.14
CA LEU A 758 14.25 14.09 26.56
C LEU A 758 13.70 12.94 27.43
N THR A 759 12.69 12.22 26.96
CA THR A 759 12.12 11.08 27.70
C THR A 759 13.16 9.96 27.86
N TYR A 760 13.87 9.61 26.78
CA TYR A 760 14.94 8.62 26.81
C TYR A 760 16.09 9.01 27.76
N LEU A 761 16.56 10.27 27.68
CA LEU A 761 17.58 10.85 28.56
C LEU A 761 17.20 10.73 30.04
N TYR A 762 15.98 11.11 30.41
CA TYR A 762 15.52 11.01 31.81
C TYR A 762 15.44 9.56 32.29
N MET A 763 14.88 8.65 31.51
CA MET A 763 14.67 7.27 31.96
C MET A 763 15.95 6.42 31.94
N ALA A 764 16.76 6.52 30.87
CA ALA A 764 17.92 5.65 30.66
C ALA A 764 19.22 6.19 31.30
N VAL A 765 19.41 7.52 31.36
CA VAL A 765 20.62 8.14 31.94
C VAL A 765 20.37 8.64 33.36
N CYS A 766 19.23 9.31 33.60
CA CYS A 766 18.92 9.89 34.91
C CYS A 766 18.20 8.92 35.85
N GLY A 767 17.83 7.72 35.39
CA GLY A 767 17.12 6.70 36.18
C GLY A 767 15.68 7.07 36.57
N ALA A 768 15.07 8.03 35.87
CA ALA A 768 13.71 8.47 36.17
C ALA A 768 12.67 7.37 35.86
N SER A 769 11.65 7.29 36.70
CA SER A 769 10.46 6.49 36.46
C SER A 769 9.52 7.18 35.46
N SER A 770 8.65 6.40 34.81
CA SER A 770 7.72 6.91 33.78
C SER A 770 6.66 7.86 34.32
N ASP A 771 6.55 8.05 35.63
CA ASP A 771 5.71 9.05 36.28
C ASP A 771 6.42 10.35 36.70
N ASP A 772 7.73 10.47 36.46
CA ASP A 772 8.46 11.74 36.59
C ASP A 772 7.72 12.86 35.82
N PRO A 773 7.44 14.03 36.42
CA PRO A 773 6.69 15.10 35.77
C PRO A 773 7.25 15.53 34.40
N ARG A 774 8.57 15.42 34.18
CA ARG A 774 9.26 15.78 32.93
C ARG A 774 9.05 14.72 31.84
N VAL A 775 9.05 13.44 32.23
CA VAL A 775 8.68 12.31 31.36
C VAL A 775 7.20 12.42 30.98
N GLN A 776 6.31 12.55 31.97
CA GLN A 776 4.88 12.69 31.72
C GLN A 776 4.52 13.95 30.93
N SER A 777 5.25 15.06 31.09
CA SER A 777 5.09 16.24 30.23
C SER A 777 5.51 15.95 28.78
N SER A 778 6.67 15.32 28.58
CA SER A 778 7.17 14.99 27.25
C SER A 778 6.27 14.00 26.50
N VAL A 779 5.75 12.98 27.19
CA VAL A 779 4.80 12.01 26.63
C VAL A 779 3.48 12.66 26.22
N ARG A 780 2.98 13.64 26.99
CA ARG A 780 1.80 14.43 26.59
C ARG A 780 2.10 15.28 25.35
N GLN A 781 3.24 15.95 25.31
CA GLN A 781 3.63 16.77 24.16
C GLN A 781 3.78 15.93 22.88
N ILE A 782 4.39 14.74 22.94
CA ILE A 782 4.47 13.84 21.77
C ILE A 782 3.05 13.51 21.25
N PHE A 783 2.09 13.18 22.11
CA PHE A 783 0.71 12.93 21.69
C PHE A 783 0.02 14.18 21.13
N GLN A 784 0.22 15.36 21.73
CA GLN A 784 -0.38 16.61 21.25
C GLN A 784 0.16 16.97 19.86
N VAL A 785 1.48 16.91 19.70
CA VAL A 785 2.21 17.23 18.47
C VAL A 785 1.91 16.23 17.35
N ILE A 786 1.87 14.92 17.63
CA ILE A 786 1.41 13.94 16.63
C ILE A 786 -0.07 14.18 16.28
N GLY A 787 -0.89 14.60 17.25
CA GLY A 787 -2.29 14.94 17.04
C GLY A 787 -2.57 16.17 16.15
N THR A 788 -1.58 17.05 15.93
CA THR A 788 -1.69 18.15 14.95
C THR A 788 -1.34 17.72 13.52
N VAL A 789 -0.65 16.59 13.33
CA VAL A 789 -0.33 16.01 12.02
C VAL A 789 -1.57 15.36 11.41
N LYS A 790 -2.53 16.20 10.98
CA LYS A 790 -3.70 15.79 10.20
C LYS A 790 -3.47 16.18 8.75
N LYS A 791 -3.28 15.19 7.88
CA LYS A 791 -3.14 15.44 6.44
C LYS A 791 -4.48 15.95 5.87
N PRO A 792 -4.50 17.01 5.05
CA PRO A 792 -5.69 17.39 4.29
C PRO A 792 -6.03 16.31 3.24
N GLY A 793 -7.27 15.84 3.25
CA GLY A 793 -7.73 14.75 2.38
C GLY A 793 -7.29 13.35 2.83
N SER A 794 -8.06 12.34 2.44
CA SER A 794 -7.94 10.94 2.88
C SER A 794 -6.78 10.17 2.23
N SER A 795 -5.62 10.80 2.08
CA SER A 795 -4.44 10.21 1.45
C SER A 795 -3.64 9.40 2.47
N GLU A 796 -3.27 8.17 2.08
CA GLU A 796 -2.68 7.13 2.94
C GLU A 796 -1.29 7.45 3.51
N LEU A 797 -0.68 8.59 3.12
CA LEU A 797 0.67 8.96 3.51
C LEU A 797 0.78 9.28 5.00
N LYS A 798 1.61 8.51 5.70
CA LYS A 798 1.85 8.63 7.14
C LYS A 798 3.33 8.83 7.43
N ILE A 799 3.62 9.56 8.50
CA ILE A 799 4.99 9.89 8.90
C ILE A 799 5.64 8.70 9.62
N SER A 800 6.94 8.52 9.44
CA SER A 800 7.75 7.56 10.19
C SER A 800 7.94 8.01 11.64
N LEU A 801 7.00 7.65 12.53
CA LEU A 801 6.97 8.02 13.95
C LEU A 801 7.28 6.84 14.90
N PHE A 802 8.12 5.90 14.45
CA PHE A 802 8.44 4.66 15.17
C PHE A 802 8.88 4.88 16.62
N LEU A 803 9.93 5.69 16.83
CA LEU A 803 10.54 5.87 18.15
C LEU A 803 9.63 6.66 19.10
N GLN A 804 8.87 7.61 18.54
CA GLN A 804 7.86 8.37 19.23
C GLN A 804 6.81 7.41 19.82
N TYR A 805 6.21 6.56 18.99
CA TYR A 805 5.20 5.60 19.44
C TYR A 805 5.76 4.52 20.37
N LEU A 806 6.99 4.06 20.15
CA LEU A 806 7.66 3.13 21.05
C LEU A 806 7.91 3.76 22.43
N MET A 807 8.52 4.95 22.49
CA MET A 807 8.82 5.66 23.74
C MET A 807 7.55 6.02 24.51
N VAL A 808 6.53 6.51 23.81
CA VAL A 808 5.21 6.77 24.36
C VAL A 808 4.54 5.49 24.86
N GLY A 809 4.68 4.37 24.15
CA GLY A 809 4.19 3.05 24.55
C GLY A 809 4.87 2.53 25.82
N ILE A 810 6.19 2.67 25.93
CA ILE A 810 6.97 2.36 27.14
C ILE A 810 6.43 3.18 28.33
N CYS A 811 6.19 4.47 28.12
CA CYS A 811 5.70 5.38 29.17
C CYS A 811 4.17 5.37 29.37
N ALA A 812 3.42 4.50 28.68
CA ALA A 812 1.97 4.55 28.63
C ALA A 812 1.34 4.07 29.96
N ARG A 813 0.98 5.02 30.82
CA ARG A 813 0.28 4.77 32.09
C ARG A 813 -1.25 4.66 31.95
N SER A 814 -1.84 5.07 30.83
CA SER A 814 -3.29 4.97 30.59
C SER A 814 -3.59 3.98 29.44
N GLU A 815 -4.67 3.23 29.58
CA GLU A 815 -5.06 2.21 28.58
C GLU A 815 -5.37 2.81 27.20
N LYS A 816 -5.83 4.08 27.18
CA LYS A 816 -6.00 4.86 25.94
C LYS A 816 -4.66 5.09 25.23
N HIS A 817 -3.61 5.43 25.98
CA HIS A 817 -2.28 5.67 25.42
C HIS A 817 -1.61 4.37 24.98
N ARG A 818 -1.81 3.28 25.74
CA ARG A 818 -1.35 1.92 25.38
C ARG A 818 -1.97 1.46 24.07
N ARG A 819 -3.31 1.55 23.96
CA ARG A 819 -4.03 1.20 22.73
C ARG A 819 -3.54 2.01 21.54
N LEU A 820 -3.43 3.33 21.66
CA LEU A 820 -2.95 4.16 20.55
C LEU A 820 -1.51 3.82 20.12
N ALA A 821 -0.60 3.59 21.08
CA ALA A 821 0.76 3.13 20.76
C ALA A 821 0.75 1.73 20.12
N ARG A 822 -0.03 0.78 20.66
CA ARG A 822 -0.22 -0.56 20.10
C ARG A 822 -0.68 -0.49 18.66
N ASP A 823 -1.79 0.20 18.42
CA ASP A 823 -2.47 0.21 17.14
C ASP A 823 -1.56 0.80 16.05
N GLN A 824 -0.82 1.86 16.35
CA GLN A 824 0.16 2.45 15.41
C GLN A 824 1.40 1.56 15.19
N LEU A 825 1.96 0.93 16.23
CA LEU A 825 3.08 0.00 16.09
C LEU A 825 2.68 -1.30 15.38
N ALA A 826 1.46 -1.78 15.58
CA ALA A 826 0.92 -2.99 14.96
C ALA A 826 0.44 -2.77 13.52
N ASN A 827 0.16 -1.53 13.10
CA ASN A 827 -0.42 -1.28 11.79
C ASN A 827 0.62 -1.47 10.67
N VAL A 828 0.55 -2.64 10.03
CA VAL A 828 1.39 -3.06 8.91
C VAL A 828 1.19 -2.18 7.65
N THR A 829 0.28 -1.18 7.64
CA THR A 829 0.22 -0.14 6.60
C THR A 829 1.15 1.06 6.86
N GLU A 830 1.36 1.42 8.11
CA GLU A 830 2.06 2.66 8.51
C GLU A 830 3.54 2.38 8.75
N THR A 831 3.81 1.18 9.27
CA THR A 831 5.15 0.70 9.62
C THR A 831 6.01 0.29 8.42
N ARG A 832 5.44 0.25 7.20
CA ARG A 832 6.04 -0.26 5.95
C ARG A 832 7.40 0.37 5.61
N LEU A 833 7.58 1.66 5.92
CA LEU A 833 8.78 2.42 5.58
C LEU A 833 9.72 2.68 6.77
N TRP A 834 9.31 2.29 7.97
CA TRP A 834 10.07 2.50 9.20
C TRP A 834 11.41 1.76 9.18
N LEU A 835 12.30 2.14 10.09
CA LEU A 835 13.65 1.59 10.19
C LEU A 835 13.71 0.22 10.87
N MET A 836 12.67 -0.12 11.62
CA MET A 836 12.43 -1.42 12.25
C MET A 836 10.95 -1.74 12.17
N ARG A 837 10.59 -3.01 12.27
CA ARG A 837 9.20 -3.46 12.12
C ARG A 837 8.48 -3.22 13.44
N GLY A 838 7.59 -2.21 13.50
CA GLY A 838 6.90 -1.82 14.74
C GLY A 838 6.19 -2.97 15.45
N VAL A 839 5.64 -3.90 14.66
CA VAL A 839 4.94 -5.11 15.14
C VAL A 839 5.82 -6.01 16.02
N ASP A 840 7.15 -6.03 15.82
CA ASP A 840 8.07 -6.86 16.62
C ASP A 840 8.20 -6.33 18.07
N PHE A 841 7.80 -5.08 18.34
CA PHE A 841 7.77 -4.48 19.68
C PHE A 841 6.41 -4.54 20.37
N VAL A 842 5.35 -4.92 19.66
CA VAL A 842 4.01 -5.06 20.25
C VAL A 842 3.99 -6.12 21.37
N PRO A 843 4.61 -7.31 21.22
CA PRO A 843 4.73 -8.28 22.32
C PRO A 843 5.61 -7.79 23.49
N VAL A 844 6.63 -6.98 23.21
CA VAL A 844 7.50 -6.37 24.24
C VAL A 844 6.69 -5.42 25.13
N LEU A 845 5.86 -4.59 24.51
CA LEU A 845 4.96 -3.67 25.22
C LEU A 845 3.84 -4.42 25.95
N ASP A 846 3.27 -5.48 25.38
CA ASP A 846 2.31 -6.33 26.10
C ASP A 846 2.91 -6.90 27.39
N HIS A 847 4.12 -7.46 27.33
CA HIS A 847 4.80 -7.98 28.52
C HIS A 847 5.04 -6.88 29.56
N LEU A 848 5.46 -5.69 29.13
CA LEU A 848 5.65 -4.54 30.04
C LEU A 848 4.33 -4.10 30.68
N TRP A 849 3.24 -4.02 29.90
CA TRP A 849 1.94 -3.51 30.34
C TRP A 849 1.15 -4.46 31.25
N HIS A 850 1.34 -5.77 31.10
CA HIS A 850 0.76 -6.80 31.97
C HIS A 850 1.70 -7.19 33.13
N GLY A 851 3.01 -6.94 33.00
CA GLY A 851 4.03 -7.10 34.03
C GLY A 851 4.23 -5.83 34.87
N ALA A 852 5.42 -5.24 34.80
CA ALA A 852 5.84 -4.13 35.68
C ALA A 852 4.91 -2.90 35.63
N ALA A 853 4.30 -2.59 34.48
CA ALA A 853 3.37 -1.47 34.32
C ALA A 853 1.89 -1.86 34.55
N ALA A 854 1.58 -3.03 35.10
CA ALA A 854 0.21 -3.47 35.37
C ALA A 854 -0.60 -2.37 36.11
N ASN A 855 -1.87 -2.19 35.74
CA ASN A 855 -2.77 -1.15 36.29
C ASN A 855 -2.24 0.31 36.16
N GLY A 856 -1.36 0.59 35.19
CA GLY A 856 -0.83 1.94 34.97
C GLY A 856 0.25 2.37 35.97
N GLN A 857 0.92 1.41 36.61
CA GLN A 857 2.06 1.67 37.47
C GLN A 857 3.22 2.35 36.73
N ALA A 858 4.05 3.04 37.48
CA ALA A 858 5.27 3.65 36.96
C ALA A 858 6.32 2.58 36.69
N ILE A 859 7.11 2.74 35.62
CA ILE A 859 8.20 1.84 35.25
C ILE A 859 9.48 2.61 34.94
N THR A 860 10.62 1.98 35.15
CA THR A 860 11.94 2.47 34.81
C THR A 860 12.37 1.99 33.41
N TRP A 861 13.50 2.49 32.92
CA TRP A 861 14.12 1.94 31.72
C TRP A 861 14.49 0.44 31.84
N ASN A 862 14.83 -0.01 33.06
CA ASN A 862 15.20 -1.40 33.32
C ASN A 862 14.04 -2.39 33.13
N ASP A 863 12.81 -1.99 33.50
CA ASP A 863 11.61 -2.82 33.35
C ASP A 863 11.24 -3.04 31.87
N TYR A 864 11.48 -2.01 31.04
CA TYR A 864 11.41 -2.13 29.59
C TYR A 864 12.50 -3.05 29.04
N MET A 865 13.75 -2.92 29.50
CA MET A 865 14.85 -3.80 29.08
C MET A 865 14.59 -5.28 29.39
N GLN A 866 14.12 -5.58 30.60
CA GLN A 866 13.74 -6.95 30.99
C GLN A 866 12.61 -7.49 30.10
N SER A 867 11.58 -6.68 29.84
CA SER A 867 10.47 -7.07 28.94
C SER A 867 10.93 -7.29 27.50
N ARG A 868 11.89 -6.48 27.03
CA ARG A 868 12.54 -6.61 25.72
C ARG A 868 13.36 -7.88 25.64
N GLU A 869 14.14 -8.21 26.67
CA GLU A 869 14.98 -9.43 26.68
C GLU A 869 14.16 -10.72 26.66
N ILE A 870 13.01 -10.73 27.33
CA ILE A 870 12.09 -11.87 27.36
C ILE A 870 11.38 -12.04 26.01
N MET A 871 10.86 -10.95 25.42
CA MET A 871 9.96 -11.04 24.26
C MET A 871 10.67 -10.84 22.89
N LEU A 872 11.83 -10.19 22.88
CA LEU A 872 12.64 -9.91 21.70
C LEU A 872 14.14 -10.16 22.01
N PRO A 873 14.52 -11.41 22.34
CA PRO A 873 15.90 -11.77 22.68
C PRO A 873 16.84 -11.54 21.48
N ILE A 874 18.05 -11.07 21.77
CA ILE A 874 19.09 -10.77 20.77
C ILE A 874 20.28 -11.71 21.00
N ALA A 875 20.69 -12.39 19.93
CA ALA A 875 21.95 -13.14 19.93
C ALA A 875 23.12 -12.17 19.82
N LEU A 876 23.87 -12.00 20.92
CA LEU A 876 25.06 -11.16 21.02
C LEU A 876 26.27 -11.77 20.31
#